data_AF-A0A7L7MC98-F1
#
_entry.id   AF-A0A7L7MC98-F1
#
_cell.length_a   1.000
_cell.length_b   1.000
_cell.length_c   1.000
_cell.angle_alpha   90.00
_cell.angle_beta   90.00
_cell.angle_gamma   90.00
#
_symmetry.space_group_name_H-M   'P 1'
#
loop_
_entity.id
_entity.type
_entity.pdbx_description
1 polymer ?
#
loop_
_entity_poly.entity_id
_entity_poly.type
_entity_poly.pdbx_seq_one_letter_code
_entity_poly.pdbx_strand_id
1 'polypeptide(L)'
;MTGYAPHPHVGGRGAVLQLLAAWRMAWPGTPRVIVITGAPGSGRSRLVAGFLMLCDPRARARLPLGDMDPSAVPPEGPAPLVADPRGRTAGAVMRLIAEALEPGTPAGPDGAPAGEAGTEDLLAAVARTGEPVSVVVPDVDLAGPLRTVDGPARLVREVLGPLARTGTVQLLADVPRPLVGALTDGLPVGSFLVVDLDDPQWADPEGLVRQAEHALDPDTGAPPLPFTTDPHARRELARAVADRAAGNRLTAHLAVHSILMCPEGFDPADPGQLPRDVAEAVDLHARRLGADPALLRQALTPLAFAEGDGLPFKLWGRLASAAAGRDLRPTVTGAPELTGPFIDSAEDEDGRTLLRLLHPAIGDAVRAAAGDPAPVQRAITEALLDTVPARSSGTGRDWTGATAYARDLIAGHALQAGLLPRLLDDPGLVVAADPVALHAAAEAAAGAAAGHTAGHTVGSGAQGTEPGSGLTPAGRTYLRTAPLLVRLRAAPRERAALLESAYTEDTLTEHATAMHHLGFDLPWRTAWSLDFPGIGAAAVGTLPAGAGGPQPVAVLTVPAGTPGARPLGGEAALVYGLHSPTWYDVDPAAVERPTEEARAAAPCVLERDADRLRVRERATGRVAAVLVPDSPLTGADLAADGTLLVATARGAKVLQIRPPAPPLPHQAGHPADDRADDRDDRPAGRSVPH
;
A
#
# COMPACT_ATOMS: atom_id res chain seq x y z
N MET A 1 17.01 -44.55 -5.25
CA MET A 1 15.90 -43.57 -5.16
C MET A 1 15.05 -43.97 -3.98
N THR A 2 15.06 -43.16 -2.92
CA THR A 2 14.23 -43.37 -1.73
C THR A 2 12.76 -43.19 -2.12
N GLY A 3 11.92 -44.18 -1.82
CA GLY A 3 10.52 -44.27 -2.27
C GLY A 3 9.55 -43.37 -1.53
N TYR A 4 9.95 -42.15 -1.16
CA TYR A 4 9.09 -41.19 -0.46
C TYR A 4 8.21 -40.42 -1.45
N ALA A 5 6.98 -40.15 -1.03
CA ALA A 5 6.05 -39.31 -1.77
C ALA A 5 6.49 -37.83 -1.71
N PRO A 6 6.37 -37.06 -2.81
CA PRO A 6 6.61 -35.62 -2.78
C PRO A 6 5.55 -34.91 -1.93
N HIS A 7 5.87 -33.72 -1.45
CA HIS A 7 4.89 -32.87 -0.78
C HIS A 7 3.70 -32.59 -1.75
N PRO A 8 2.43 -32.83 -1.36
CA PRO A 8 1.29 -32.74 -2.28
C PRO A 8 1.07 -31.35 -2.87
N HIS A 9 1.27 -30.29 -2.08
CA HIS A 9 1.26 -28.92 -2.60
C HIS A 9 2.48 -28.60 -3.48
N VAL A 10 3.73 -28.90 -3.07
CA VAL A 10 4.93 -28.46 -3.81
C VAL A 10 5.26 -29.35 -5.02
N GLY A 11 4.93 -30.64 -4.99
CA GLY A 11 5.20 -31.62 -6.05
C GLY A 11 6.68 -32.03 -6.21
N GLY A 12 7.58 -31.50 -5.38
CA GLY A 12 9.02 -31.73 -5.48
C GLY A 12 9.83 -30.82 -4.54
N ARG A 13 11.04 -30.44 -4.95
CA ARG A 13 12.03 -29.62 -4.20
C ARG A 13 12.45 -30.24 -2.86
N GLY A 14 12.54 -31.56 -2.81
CA GLY A 14 12.88 -32.30 -1.57
C GLY A 14 14.15 -31.78 -0.89
N ALA A 15 15.22 -31.55 -1.63
CA ALA A 15 16.47 -31.01 -1.08
C ALA A 15 16.30 -29.63 -0.42
N VAL A 16 15.45 -28.76 -0.98
CA VAL A 16 15.18 -27.45 -0.39
C VAL A 16 14.29 -27.60 0.85
N LEU A 17 13.28 -28.48 0.82
CA LEU A 17 12.44 -28.76 1.98
C LEU A 17 13.26 -29.35 3.15
N GLN A 18 14.22 -30.24 2.86
CA GLN A 18 15.17 -30.76 3.85
C GLN A 18 16.01 -29.64 4.47
N LEU A 19 16.54 -28.74 3.65
CA LEU A 19 17.28 -27.57 4.12
C LEU A 19 16.42 -26.67 5.01
N LEU A 20 15.17 -26.38 4.62
CA LEU A 20 14.26 -25.55 5.40
C LEU A 20 13.84 -26.23 6.71
N ALA A 21 13.67 -27.56 6.72
CA ALA A 21 13.42 -28.33 7.93
C ALA A 21 14.63 -28.27 8.90
N ALA A 22 15.85 -28.43 8.39
CA ALA A 22 17.08 -28.28 9.18
C ALA A 22 17.24 -26.85 9.74
N TRP A 23 16.92 -25.84 8.93
CA TRP A 23 16.91 -24.43 9.34
C TRP A 23 15.92 -24.19 10.47
N ARG A 24 14.70 -24.71 10.34
CA ARG A 24 13.67 -24.61 11.38
C ARG A 24 14.09 -25.25 12.70
N MET A 25 14.92 -26.29 12.65
CA MET A 25 15.47 -26.96 13.82
C MET A 25 16.72 -26.30 14.39
N ALA A 26 17.25 -25.25 13.75
CA ALA A 26 18.52 -24.62 14.10
C ALA A 26 19.67 -25.65 14.23
N TRP A 27 19.71 -26.64 13.32
CA TRP A 27 20.76 -27.67 13.34
C TRP A 27 22.16 -27.05 13.23
N PRO A 28 23.16 -27.57 13.95
CA PRO A 28 24.53 -27.05 13.90
C PRO A 28 25.05 -26.97 12.45
N GLY A 29 25.62 -25.82 12.09
CA GLY A 29 26.12 -25.55 10.74
C GLY A 29 25.08 -25.08 9.74
N THR A 30 23.81 -24.98 10.12
CA THR A 30 22.78 -24.39 9.26
C THR A 30 22.86 -22.87 9.32
N PRO A 31 22.85 -22.17 8.17
CA PRO A 31 22.86 -20.71 8.13
C PRO A 31 21.61 -20.15 8.82
N ARG A 32 21.74 -18.98 9.45
CA ARG A 32 20.62 -18.31 10.12
C ARG A 32 19.67 -17.65 9.11
N VAL A 33 20.24 -17.12 8.03
CA VAL A 33 19.51 -16.42 6.97
C VAL A 33 19.44 -17.31 5.72
N ILE A 34 18.24 -17.65 5.28
CA ILE A 34 18.02 -18.32 4.00
C ILE A 34 17.33 -17.35 3.05
N VAL A 35 17.93 -17.15 1.89
CA VAL A 35 17.39 -16.32 0.82
C VAL A 35 16.98 -17.23 -0.32
N ILE A 36 15.69 -17.38 -0.57
CA ILE A 36 15.17 -18.09 -1.75
C ILE A 36 15.11 -17.10 -2.91
N THR A 37 15.61 -17.49 -4.06
CA THR A 37 15.53 -16.68 -5.28
C THR A 37 15.33 -17.55 -6.52
N GLY A 38 15.11 -16.95 -7.68
CA GLY A 38 14.84 -17.64 -8.93
C GLY A 38 14.09 -16.75 -9.92
N ALA A 39 13.98 -17.21 -11.15
CA ALA A 39 13.22 -16.52 -12.19
C ALA A 39 11.72 -16.44 -11.83
N PRO A 40 10.99 -15.44 -12.36
CA PRO A 40 9.54 -15.38 -12.22
C PRO A 40 8.88 -16.68 -12.69
N GLY A 41 8.02 -17.28 -11.85
CA GLY A 41 7.37 -18.56 -12.14
C GLY A 41 8.19 -19.82 -11.79
N SER A 42 9.38 -19.68 -11.19
CA SER A 42 10.20 -20.81 -10.69
C SER A 42 9.54 -21.60 -9.54
N GLY A 43 8.50 -21.03 -8.90
CA GLY A 43 7.72 -21.65 -7.84
C GLY A 43 8.16 -21.29 -6.42
N ARG A 44 8.86 -20.16 -6.22
CA ARG A 44 9.31 -19.67 -4.90
C ARG A 44 8.16 -19.56 -3.89
N SER A 45 7.10 -18.83 -4.23
CA SER A 45 5.90 -18.67 -3.40
C SER A 45 5.27 -20.02 -3.02
N ARG A 46 5.13 -20.93 -3.99
CA ARG A 46 4.56 -22.27 -3.78
C ARG A 46 5.43 -23.13 -2.85
N LEU A 47 6.75 -23.02 -2.95
CA LEU A 47 7.69 -23.70 -2.08
C LEU A 47 7.61 -23.16 -0.64
N VAL A 48 7.64 -21.84 -0.46
CA VAL A 48 7.53 -21.20 0.87
C VAL A 48 6.18 -21.52 1.51
N ALA A 49 5.09 -21.42 0.75
CA ALA A 49 3.76 -21.81 1.22
C ALA A 49 3.71 -23.29 1.64
N GLY A 50 4.26 -24.20 0.84
CA GLY A 50 4.34 -25.62 1.20
C GLY A 50 5.15 -25.89 2.48
N PHE A 51 6.28 -25.21 2.64
CA PHE A 51 7.05 -25.28 3.89
C PHE A 51 6.25 -24.74 5.10
N LEU A 52 5.55 -23.62 4.94
CA LEU A 52 4.69 -23.06 5.98
C LEU A 52 3.52 -24.00 6.32
N MET A 53 2.96 -24.73 5.34
CA MET A 53 1.94 -25.76 5.58
C MET A 53 2.46 -26.90 6.46
N LEU A 54 3.75 -27.25 6.39
CA LEU A 54 4.37 -28.24 7.28
C LEU A 54 4.56 -27.72 8.70
N CYS A 55 4.67 -26.39 8.87
CA CYS A 55 4.85 -25.73 10.16
C CYS A 55 3.52 -25.37 10.85
N ASP A 56 2.46 -25.11 10.07
CA ASP A 56 1.14 -24.77 10.58
C ASP A 56 0.39 -26.02 11.07
N PRO A 57 -0.05 -26.09 12.34
CA PRO A 57 -0.70 -27.28 12.89
C PRO A 57 -1.95 -27.73 12.12
N ARG A 58 -2.74 -26.78 11.58
CA ARG A 58 -4.01 -27.10 10.89
C ARG A 58 -3.77 -27.64 9.49
N ALA A 59 -2.84 -27.05 8.74
CA ALA A 59 -2.44 -27.54 7.44
C ALA A 59 -1.71 -28.87 7.55
N ARG A 60 -0.76 -28.97 8.50
CA ARG A 60 0.04 -30.17 8.78
C ARG A 60 -0.82 -31.40 9.04
N ALA A 61 -1.92 -31.28 9.78
CA ALA A 61 -2.83 -32.38 10.10
C ALA A 61 -3.53 -33.00 8.87
N ARG A 62 -3.55 -32.29 7.74
CA ARG A 62 -4.15 -32.75 6.47
C ARG A 62 -3.13 -33.34 5.49
N LEU A 63 -1.84 -33.28 5.82
CA LEU A 63 -0.76 -33.76 4.95
C LEU A 63 -0.43 -35.23 5.26
N PRO A 64 -0.11 -36.05 4.24
CA PRO A 64 0.28 -37.44 4.41
C PRO A 64 1.74 -37.55 4.88
N LEU A 65 2.05 -37.03 6.07
CA LEU A 65 3.43 -36.91 6.57
C LEU A 65 4.18 -38.25 6.65
N GLY A 66 3.47 -39.36 6.88
CA GLY A 66 4.05 -40.69 6.97
C GLY A 66 4.62 -41.22 5.64
N ASP A 67 4.15 -40.70 4.51
CA ASP A 67 4.61 -41.08 3.17
C ASP A 67 5.75 -40.18 2.68
N MET A 68 5.94 -39.03 3.33
CA MET A 68 6.96 -38.05 2.99
C MET A 68 8.33 -38.41 3.58
N ASP A 69 9.40 -37.84 3.01
CA ASP A 69 10.75 -37.96 3.57
C ASP A 69 10.80 -37.28 4.95
N PRO A 70 11.09 -38.03 6.04
CA PRO A 70 11.13 -37.47 7.39
C PRO A 70 12.13 -36.32 7.55
N SER A 71 13.20 -36.29 6.74
CA SER A 71 14.19 -35.21 6.78
C SER A 71 13.69 -33.90 6.15
N ALA A 72 12.62 -33.96 5.35
CA ALA A 72 11.95 -32.80 4.76
C ALA A 72 10.80 -32.26 5.63
N VAL A 73 10.48 -32.94 6.75
CA VAL A 73 9.37 -32.59 7.62
C VAL A 73 9.92 -31.92 8.90
N PRO A 74 9.68 -30.61 9.11
CA PRO A 74 10.07 -29.94 10.35
C PRO A 74 9.34 -30.55 11.56
N PRO A 75 9.94 -30.49 12.76
CA PRO A 75 9.31 -30.97 13.99
C PRO A 75 8.08 -30.12 14.34
N GLU A 76 7.23 -30.68 15.21
CA GLU A 76 6.13 -29.90 15.78
C GLU A 76 6.68 -28.81 16.70
N GLY A 77 6.07 -27.62 16.62
CA GLY A 77 6.47 -26.44 17.37
C GLY A 77 5.61 -25.24 17.00
N PRO A 78 5.85 -24.07 17.61
CA PRO A 78 5.16 -22.84 17.21
C PRO A 78 5.48 -22.53 15.74
N ALA A 79 4.47 -22.08 14.98
CA ALA A 79 4.68 -21.64 13.61
C ALA A 79 5.66 -20.44 13.60
N PRO A 80 6.51 -20.30 12.57
CA PRO A 80 7.34 -19.11 12.44
C PRO A 80 6.46 -17.87 12.24
N LEU A 81 6.98 -16.69 12.61
CA LEU A 81 6.31 -15.42 12.35
C LEU A 81 6.34 -15.15 10.85
N VAL A 82 5.18 -15.09 10.22
CA VAL A 82 5.06 -14.79 8.78
C VAL A 82 4.63 -13.34 8.61
N ALA A 83 5.45 -12.55 7.92
CA ALA A 83 5.14 -11.17 7.59
C ALA A 83 4.90 -11.06 6.08
N ASP A 84 3.63 -11.05 5.67
CA ASP A 84 3.24 -10.92 4.27
C ASP A 84 3.47 -9.47 3.77
N PRO A 85 4.36 -9.24 2.80
CA PRO A 85 4.64 -7.90 2.31
C PRO A 85 3.67 -7.42 1.24
N ARG A 86 2.79 -8.27 0.71
CA ARG A 86 1.90 -7.95 -0.42
C ARG A 86 1.11 -6.68 -0.16
N GLY A 87 1.25 -5.67 -1.04
CA GLY A 87 0.52 -4.41 -0.92
C GLY A 87 0.95 -3.51 0.24
N ARG A 88 1.94 -3.91 1.05
CA ARG A 88 2.33 -3.23 2.29
C ARG A 88 3.63 -2.46 2.13
N THR A 89 3.70 -1.29 2.75
CA THR A 89 4.96 -0.54 2.87
C THR A 89 5.95 -1.27 3.79
N ALA A 90 7.24 -0.95 3.67
CA ALA A 90 8.28 -1.47 4.57
C ALA A 90 7.93 -1.19 6.05
N GLY A 91 7.47 0.02 6.38
CA GLY A 91 7.00 0.38 7.71
C GLY A 91 5.79 -0.44 8.18
N ALA A 92 4.86 -0.78 7.29
CA ALA A 92 3.73 -1.65 7.64
C ALA A 92 4.17 -3.09 7.95
N VAL A 93 5.10 -3.65 7.17
CA VAL A 93 5.67 -4.99 7.44
C VAL A 93 6.44 -5.00 8.76
N MET A 94 7.21 -3.96 9.03
CA MET A 94 7.94 -3.79 10.28
C MET A 94 7.01 -3.76 11.50
N ARG A 95 5.90 -3.02 11.44
CA ARG A 95 4.90 -3.03 12.51
C ARG A 95 4.27 -4.40 12.71
N LEU A 96 3.93 -5.12 11.63
CA LEU A 96 3.37 -6.47 11.74
C LEU A 96 4.31 -7.40 12.51
N ILE A 97 5.63 -7.30 12.27
CA ILE A 97 6.62 -8.08 13.00
C ILE A 97 6.69 -7.63 14.46
N ALA A 98 6.80 -6.33 14.72
CA ALA A 98 6.89 -5.80 16.08
C ALA A 98 5.65 -6.15 16.93
N GLU A 99 4.45 -5.98 16.39
CA GLU A 99 3.18 -6.30 17.05
C GLU A 99 3.05 -7.81 17.36
N ALA A 100 3.55 -8.68 16.47
CA ALA A 100 3.53 -10.11 16.69
C ALA A 100 4.54 -10.57 17.76
N LEU A 101 5.64 -9.83 17.96
CA LEU A 101 6.61 -10.10 19.02
C LEU A 101 6.15 -9.58 20.38
N GLU A 102 5.35 -8.51 20.40
CA GLU A 102 4.82 -7.89 21.63
C GLU A 102 3.31 -7.65 21.55
N PRO A 103 2.51 -8.72 21.69
CA PRO A 103 1.05 -8.60 21.69
C PRO A 103 0.60 -7.72 22.86
N GLY A 104 -0.13 -6.64 22.56
CA GLY A 104 -0.72 -5.79 23.58
C GLY A 104 0.10 -4.55 23.96
N THR A 105 1.06 -4.11 23.14
CA THR A 105 1.48 -2.70 23.17
C THR A 105 0.22 -1.87 22.87
N PRO A 106 -0.37 -1.17 23.86
CA PRO A 106 -1.63 -0.52 23.65
C PRO A 106 -1.42 0.57 22.60
N ALA A 107 -2.36 0.66 21.64
CA ALA A 107 -2.73 1.96 21.10
C ALA A 107 -2.82 2.92 22.30
N GLY A 108 -2.10 4.05 22.27
CA GLY A 108 -2.00 4.96 23.41
C GLY A 108 -3.39 5.23 24.01
N PRO A 109 -3.51 5.61 25.30
CA PRO A 109 -4.66 5.40 26.21
C PRO A 109 -6.11 5.64 25.71
N ASP A 110 -6.30 6.20 24.52
CA ASP A 110 -7.55 6.44 23.80
C ASP A 110 -7.76 5.57 22.54
N GLY A 111 -6.98 4.52 22.29
CA GLY A 111 -7.12 3.68 21.09
C GLY A 111 -6.52 4.27 19.81
N ALA A 112 -5.66 5.29 19.90
CA ALA A 112 -4.90 5.82 18.76
C ALA A 112 -3.66 4.95 18.49
N PRO A 113 -3.38 4.57 17.23
CA PRO A 113 -2.20 3.77 16.91
C PRO A 113 -0.93 4.48 17.38
N ALA A 114 0.01 3.71 17.96
CA ALA A 114 1.37 4.18 18.20
C ALA A 114 1.97 4.71 16.87
N GLY A 115 2.88 5.68 16.95
CA GLY A 115 3.52 6.27 15.76
C GLY A 115 4.16 5.25 14.82
N GLU A 116 4.68 5.69 13.67
CA GLU A 116 5.43 4.80 12.79
C GLU A 116 6.60 4.18 13.57
N ALA A 117 6.50 2.87 13.86
CA ALA A 117 7.58 2.13 14.49
C ALA A 117 8.79 2.17 13.55
N GLY A 118 9.89 2.75 14.02
CA GLY A 118 11.13 2.80 13.28
C GLY A 118 11.86 1.46 13.31
N THR A 119 12.89 1.31 12.48
CA THR A 119 13.78 0.15 12.51
C THR A 119 14.37 -0.09 13.89
N GLU A 120 14.67 0.98 14.64
CA GLU A 120 15.16 0.89 16.02
C GLU A 120 14.13 0.26 16.98
N ASP A 121 12.85 0.61 16.84
CA ASP A 121 11.77 0.04 17.67
C ASP A 121 11.60 -1.46 17.41
N LEU A 122 11.67 -1.88 16.14
CA LEU A 122 11.65 -3.28 15.75
C LEU A 122 12.84 -4.04 16.34
N LEU A 123 14.05 -3.49 16.22
CA LEU A 123 15.26 -4.10 16.77
C LEU A 123 15.21 -4.18 18.29
N ALA A 124 14.64 -3.17 18.96
CA ALA A 124 14.41 -3.20 20.40
C ALA A 124 13.40 -4.28 20.80
N ALA A 125 12.29 -4.43 20.06
CA ALA A 125 11.31 -5.50 20.29
C ALA A 125 11.96 -6.88 20.14
N VAL A 126 12.74 -7.11 19.07
CA VAL A 126 13.50 -8.34 18.88
C VAL A 126 14.47 -8.58 20.04
N ALA A 127 15.22 -7.56 20.46
CA ALA A 127 16.18 -7.69 21.56
C ALA A 127 15.49 -8.05 22.90
N ARG A 128 14.28 -7.56 23.15
CA ARG A 128 13.51 -7.85 24.38
C ARG A 128 13.02 -9.29 24.47
N THR A 129 12.84 -9.99 23.35
CA THR A 129 12.43 -11.40 23.36
C THR A 129 13.42 -12.31 24.08
N GLY A 130 14.72 -12.00 24.05
CA GLY A 130 15.78 -12.77 24.69
C GLY A 130 16.05 -14.16 24.09
N GLU A 131 15.27 -14.60 23.10
CA GLU A 131 15.35 -15.92 22.44
C GLU A 131 15.44 -15.78 20.92
N PRO A 132 15.93 -16.81 20.19
CA PRO A 132 15.93 -16.78 18.74
C PRO A 132 14.52 -16.72 18.13
N VAL A 133 14.29 -15.75 17.23
CA VAL A 133 13.01 -15.55 16.56
C VAL A 133 13.10 -16.01 15.10
N SER A 134 12.21 -16.91 14.69
CA SER A 134 12.06 -17.31 13.28
C SER A 134 11.07 -16.40 12.55
N VAL A 135 11.55 -15.65 11.56
CA VAL A 135 10.78 -14.74 10.71
C VAL A 135 10.81 -15.23 9.26
N VAL A 136 9.64 -15.32 8.63
CA VAL A 136 9.47 -15.69 7.22
C VAL A 136 8.81 -14.52 6.49
N VAL A 137 9.45 -14.04 5.44
CA VAL A 137 8.91 -12.97 4.57
C VAL A 137 8.79 -13.51 3.14
N PRO A 138 7.62 -14.03 2.75
CA PRO A 138 7.38 -14.53 1.40
C PRO A 138 7.23 -13.38 0.40
N ASP A 139 7.36 -13.65 -0.90
CA ASP A 139 6.89 -12.79 -1.99
C ASP A 139 7.35 -11.31 -1.91
N VAL A 140 8.63 -11.06 -1.64
CA VAL A 140 9.16 -9.70 -1.49
C VAL A 140 8.97 -8.85 -2.76
N ASP A 141 8.85 -9.45 -3.95
CA ASP A 141 8.51 -8.72 -5.19
C ASP A 141 7.12 -8.06 -5.17
N LEU A 142 6.22 -8.48 -4.29
CA LEU A 142 4.87 -7.92 -4.18
C LEU A 142 4.77 -6.81 -3.11
N ALA A 143 5.90 -6.41 -2.53
CA ALA A 143 5.98 -5.35 -1.53
C ALA A 143 5.64 -3.98 -2.13
N GLY A 144 4.99 -3.15 -1.32
CA GLY A 144 4.62 -1.77 -1.66
C GLY A 144 3.14 -1.62 -2.03
N PRO A 145 2.57 -0.42 -1.84
CA PRO A 145 1.15 -0.16 -2.08
C PRO A 145 0.81 -0.04 -3.57
N LEU A 146 1.81 0.17 -4.43
CA LEU A 146 1.68 0.31 -5.88
C LEU A 146 2.79 -0.48 -6.56
N ARG A 147 2.51 -1.07 -7.71
CA ARG A 147 3.48 -1.86 -8.50
C ARG A 147 4.63 -1.02 -9.04
N THR A 148 4.39 0.27 -9.20
CA THR A 148 5.31 1.21 -9.88
C THR A 148 6.29 1.88 -8.93
N VAL A 149 6.13 1.67 -7.62
CA VAL A 149 7.07 2.14 -6.60
C VAL A 149 8.02 1.02 -6.22
N ASP A 150 9.26 1.36 -5.87
CA ASP A 150 10.31 0.40 -5.53
C ASP A 150 10.16 -0.16 -4.10
N GLY A 151 8.99 -0.73 -3.82
CA GLY A 151 8.65 -1.35 -2.54
C GLY A 151 9.59 -2.49 -2.14
N PRO A 152 9.94 -3.43 -3.04
CA PRO A 152 10.84 -4.54 -2.73
C PRO A 152 12.23 -4.08 -2.25
N ALA A 153 12.86 -3.12 -2.93
CA ALA A 153 14.18 -2.64 -2.51
C ALA A 153 14.11 -1.90 -1.17
N ARG A 154 13.07 -1.11 -0.93
CA ARG A 154 12.85 -0.46 0.37
C ARG A 154 12.67 -1.49 1.49
N LEU A 155 11.86 -2.53 1.28
CA LEU A 155 11.66 -3.59 2.26
C LEU A 155 12.97 -4.32 2.60
N VAL A 156 13.78 -4.63 1.58
CA VAL A 156 15.11 -5.24 1.78
C VAL A 156 16.01 -4.33 2.61
N ARG A 157 16.09 -3.04 2.25
CA ARG A 157 16.98 -2.07 2.89
C ARG A 157 16.58 -1.73 4.33
N GLU A 158 15.30 -1.48 4.56
CA GLU A 158 14.78 -0.87 5.79
C GLU A 158 14.35 -1.92 6.83
N VAL A 159 14.05 -3.16 6.41
CA VAL A 159 13.55 -4.22 7.30
C VAL A 159 14.41 -5.48 7.22
N LEU A 160 14.53 -6.11 6.05
CA LEU A 160 15.17 -7.43 5.96
C LEU A 160 16.68 -7.38 6.24
N GLY A 161 17.40 -6.38 5.73
CA GLY A 161 18.83 -6.18 5.99
C GLY A 161 19.13 -5.97 7.49
N PRO A 162 18.45 -5.04 8.18
CA PRO A 162 18.56 -4.89 9.63
C PRO A 162 18.26 -6.18 10.39
N LEU A 163 17.16 -6.88 10.07
CA LEU A 163 16.82 -8.16 10.70
C LEU A 163 17.88 -9.24 10.43
N ALA A 164 18.37 -9.33 9.20
CA ALA A 164 19.39 -10.30 8.80
C ALA A 164 20.73 -10.08 9.51
N ARG A 165 21.03 -8.87 9.98
CA ARG A 165 22.23 -8.59 10.79
C ARG A 165 22.04 -8.92 12.28
N THR A 166 20.81 -9.00 12.76
CA THR A 166 20.51 -9.24 14.18
C THR A 166 20.80 -10.70 14.58
N GLY A 167 21.70 -10.85 15.55
CA GLY A 167 22.17 -12.11 16.17
C GLY A 167 21.10 -13.19 16.35
N THR A 168 19.96 -12.76 16.88
CA THR A 168 18.86 -13.60 17.36
C THR A 168 17.78 -13.89 16.30
N VAL A 169 17.88 -13.38 15.07
CA VAL A 169 16.82 -13.56 14.06
C VAL A 169 17.17 -14.63 13.05
N GLN A 170 16.42 -15.74 13.03
CA GLN A 170 16.41 -16.69 11.92
C GLN A 170 15.49 -16.17 10.83
N LEU A 171 16.05 -15.76 9.69
CA LEU A 171 15.30 -15.15 8.59
C LEU A 171 15.20 -16.10 7.39
N LEU A 172 13.99 -16.33 6.91
CA LEU A 172 13.73 -16.93 5.60
C LEU A 172 13.01 -15.88 4.73
N ALA A 173 13.61 -15.49 3.61
CA ALA A 173 12.99 -14.54 2.70
C ALA A 173 13.05 -15.02 1.26
N ASP A 174 11.93 -14.89 0.55
CA ASP A 174 11.89 -15.03 -0.91
C ASP A 174 12.16 -13.66 -1.54
N VAL A 175 13.31 -13.50 -2.18
CA VAL A 175 13.81 -12.21 -2.67
C VAL A 175 14.10 -12.26 -4.17
N PRO A 176 13.67 -11.26 -4.95
CA PRO A 176 14.03 -11.14 -6.36
C PRO A 176 15.54 -11.15 -6.57
N ARG A 177 16.02 -11.90 -7.58
CA ARG A 177 17.46 -12.10 -7.84
C ARG A 177 18.29 -10.80 -7.81
N PRO A 178 17.84 -9.66 -8.39
CA PRO A 178 18.60 -8.40 -8.33
C PRO A 178 18.83 -7.84 -6.93
N LEU A 179 17.98 -8.18 -5.95
CA LEU A 179 18.03 -7.66 -4.58
C LEU A 179 18.75 -8.60 -3.60
N VAL A 180 19.12 -9.80 -4.02
CA VAL A 180 19.85 -10.78 -3.18
C VAL A 180 21.17 -10.20 -2.68
N GLY A 181 21.90 -9.51 -3.56
CA GLY A 181 23.16 -8.84 -3.19
C GLY A 181 22.95 -7.80 -2.10
N ALA A 182 21.92 -6.96 -2.22
CA ALA A 182 21.61 -5.92 -1.23
C ALA A 182 21.22 -6.50 0.15
N LEU A 183 20.58 -7.67 0.20
CA LEU A 183 20.25 -8.34 1.46
C LEU A 183 21.45 -9.01 2.10
N THR A 184 22.31 -9.62 1.30
CA THR A 184 23.45 -10.43 1.79
C THR A 184 24.71 -9.62 2.04
N ASP A 185 24.77 -8.38 1.54
CA ASP A 185 25.90 -7.49 1.73
C ASP A 185 26.20 -7.24 3.22
N GLY A 186 27.48 -7.38 3.58
CA GLY A 186 27.97 -7.22 4.95
C GLY A 186 27.58 -8.34 5.93
N LEU A 187 26.89 -9.40 5.51
CA LEU A 187 26.60 -10.55 6.40
C LEU A 187 27.85 -11.42 6.62
N PRO A 188 28.10 -11.93 7.84
CA PRO A 188 29.22 -12.83 8.10
C PRO A 188 29.18 -14.09 7.23
N VAL A 189 30.34 -14.56 6.78
CA VAL A 189 30.46 -15.80 6.01
C VAL A 189 29.89 -16.96 6.83
N GLY A 190 29.07 -17.80 6.18
CA GLY A 190 28.40 -18.95 6.81
C GLY A 190 27.13 -18.60 7.60
N SER A 191 26.80 -17.32 7.79
CA SER A 191 25.55 -16.91 8.45
C SER A 191 24.34 -16.92 7.52
N PHE A 192 24.57 -16.97 6.21
CA PHE A 192 23.53 -16.97 5.18
C PHE A 192 23.76 -18.03 4.10
N LEU A 193 22.68 -18.41 3.40
CA LEU A 193 22.70 -19.23 2.20
C LEU A 193 21.67 -18.73 1.19
N VAL A 194 22.10 -18.59 -0.06
CA VAL A 194 21.23 -18.27 -1.20
C VAL A 194 20.84 -19.58 -1.88
N VAL A 195 19.54 -19.80 -2.00
CA VAL A 195 18.93 -20.94 -2.68
C VAL A 195 18.30 -20.42 -3.97
N ASP A 196 19.04 -20.48 -5.06
CA ASP A 196 18.51 -20.15 -6.38
C ASP A 196 17.78 -21.36 -6.98
N LEU A 197 16.47 -21.25 -7.13
CA LEU A 197 15.62 -22.34 -7.62
C LEU A 197 15.83 -22.67 -9.10
N ASP A 198 16.58 -21.87 -9.85
CA ASP A 198 16.97 -22.21 -11.23
C ASP A 198 18.33 -22.92 -11.29
N ASP A 199 19.12 -22.92 -10.21
CA ASP A 199 20.39 -23.63 -10.18
C ASP A 199 20.16 -25.15 -10.25
N PRO A 200 20.96 -25.91 -11.02
CA PRO A 200 20.78 -27.36 -11.19
C PRO A 200 20.72 -28.15 -9.87
N GLN A 201 21.41 -27.68 -8.83
CA GLN A 201 21.41 -28.31 -7.50
C GLN A 201 20.04 -28.21 -6.79
N TRP A 202 19.23 -27.20 -7.11
CA TRP A 202 17.94 -26.95 -6.47
C TRP A 202 16.77 -27.18 -7.42
N ALA A 203 16.97 -27.05 -8.74
CA ALA A 203 15.97 -27.05 -9.82
C ALA A 203 14.92 -28.17 -9.75
N ASP A 204 15.31 -29.37 -9.35
CA ASP A 204 14.48 -30.59 -9.32
C ASP A 204 13.66 -30.81 -10.61
N PRO A 205 14.32 -31.11 -11.75
CA PRO A 205 13.64 -31.34 -13.03
C PRO A 205 12.58 -32.43 -12.96
N GLU A 206 12.86 -33.53 -12.25
CA GLU A 206 11.91 -34.64 -12.08
C GLU A 206 10.68 -34.23 -11.26
N GLY A 207 10.83 -33.33 -10.28
CA GLY A 207 9.71 -32.73 -9.57
C GLY A 207 8.79 -31.91 -10.48
N LEU A 208 9.32 -31.26 -11.51
CA LEU A 208 8.50 -30.56 -12.51
C LEU A 208 7.66 -31.56 -13.33
N VAL A 209 8.26 -32.68 -13.75
CA VAL A 209 7.52 -33.74 -14.44
C VAL A 209 6.39 -34.29 -13.56
N ARG A 210 6.68 -34.62 -12.29
CA ARG A 210 5.65 -35.09 -11.34
C ARG A 210 4.55 -34.06 -11.12
N GLN A 211 4.88 -32.77 -11.08
CA GLN A 211 3.90 -31.71 -10.94
C GLN A 211 2.97 -31.63 -12.15
N ALA A 212 3.52 -31.70 -13.37
CA ALA A 212 2.72 -31.72 -14.60
C ALA A 212 1.85 -32.98 -14.69
N GLU A 213 2.41 -34.15 -14.34
CA GLU A 213 1.71 -35.43 -14.31
C GLU A 213 0.55 -35.42 -13.32
N HIS A 214 0.75 -34.88 -12.12
CA HIS A 214 -0.30 -34.72 -11.11
C HIS A 214 -1.43 -33.82 -11.63
N ALA A 215 -1.11 -32.68 -12.25
CA ALA A 215 -2.12 -31.78 -12.80
C ALA A 215 -2.92 -32.39 -13.97
N LEU A 216 -2.36 -33.41 -14.63
CA LEU A 216 -3.03 -34.18 -15.70
C LEU A 216 -3.82 -35.38 -15.15
N ASP A 217 -3.84 -35.63 -13.83
CA ASP A 217 -4.46 -36.82 -13.25
C ASP A 217 -5.97 -36.65 -13.03
N PRO A 218 -6.85 -37.50 -13.61
CA PRO A 218 -8.29 -37.40 -13.40
C PRO A 218 -8.73 -37.48 -11.93
N ASP A 219 -7.98 -38.21 -11.09
CA ASP A 219 -8.26 -38.31 -9.65
C ASP A 219 -8.06 -36.97 -8.91
N THR A 220 -7.41 -36.00 -9.56
CA THR A 220 -7.13 -34.67 -9.03
C THR A 220 -7.95 -33.57 -9.72
N GLY A 221 -8.91 -33.96 -10.57
CA GLY A 221 -9.85 -33.05 -11.23
C GLY A 221 -9.63 -32.83 -12.72
N ALA A 222 -8.62 -33.46 -13.34
CA ALA A 222 -8.46 -33.38 -14.79
C ALA A 222 -9.62 -34.11 -15.52
N PRO A 223 -10.14 -33.58 -16.65
CA PRO A 223 -11.13 -34.30 -17.44
C PRO A 223 -10.59 -35.65 -17.96
N PRO A 224 -11.45 -36.68 -18.11
CA PRO A 224 -11.05 -38.00 -18.58
C PRO A 224 -10.81 -37.99 -20.11
N LEU A 225 -9.58 -37.66 -20.50
CA LEU A 225 -9.07 -37.59 -21.86
C LEU A 225 -8.11 -38.77 -22.11
N PRO A 226 -7.82 -39.14 -23.38
CA PRO A 226 -6.91 -40.25 -23.67
C PRO A 226 -5.53 -40.08 -23.03
N PHE A 227 -4.99 -38.86 -23.01
CA PHE A 227 -3.69 -38.54 -22.42
C PHE A 227 -3.72 -38.23 -20.91
N THR A 228 -4.89 -38.27 -20.25
CA THR A 228 -5.02 -38.14 -18.79
C THR A 228 -5.35 -39.48 -18.12
N THR A 229 -6.10 -40.35 -18.80
CA THR A 229 -6.55 -41.65 -18.28
C THR A 229 -5.54 -42.77 -18.46
N ASP A 230 -4.72 -42.76 -19.51
CA ASP A 230 -3.59 -43.68 -19.67
C ASP A 230 -2.38 -43.17 -18.88
N PRO A 231 -1.92 -43.87 -17.82
CA PRO A 231 -0.77 -43.45 -17.02
C PRO A 231 0.51 -43.28 -17.83
N HIS A 232 0.71 -44.09 -18.87
CA HIS A 232 1.91 -44.00 -19.71
C HIS A 232 1.86 -42.74 -20.59
N ALA A 233 0.76 -42.53 -21.31
CA ALA A 233 0.56 -41.33 -22.12
C ALA A 233 0.62 -40.04 -21.27
N ARG A 234 0.04 -40.07 -20.07
CA ARG A 234 0.07 -38.95 -19.12
C ARG A 234 1.50 -38.60 -18.70
N ARG A 235 2.30 -39.63 -18.35
CA ARG A 235 3.71 -39.45 -17.97
C ARG A 235 4.55 -38.92 -19.12
N GLU A 236 4.33 -39.41 -20.35
CA GLU A 236 5.04 -38.92 -21.54
C GLU A 236 4.71 -37.45 -21.85
N LEU A 237 3.42 -37.07 -21.79
CA LEU A 237 3.01 -35.68 -21.95
C LEU A 237 3.62 -34.79 -20.85
N ALA A 238 3.61 -35.24 -19.60
CA ALA A 238 4.21 -34.51 -18.49
C ALA A 238 5.72 -34.26 -18.68
N ARG A 239 6.45 -35.24 -19.23
CA ARG A 239 7.87 -35.08 -19.60
C ARG A 239 8.03 -34.05 -20.70
N ALA A 240 7.26 -34.16 -21.78
CA ALA A 240 7.30 -33.22 -22.89
C ALA A 240 7.01 -31.77 -22.43
N VAL A 241 6.03 -31.60 -21.52
CA VAL A 241 5.73 -30.30 -20.90
C VAL A 241 6.90 -29.78 -20.08
N ALA A 242 7.47 -30.61 -19.20
CA ALA A 242 8.59 -30.21 -18.36
C ALA A 242 9.85 -29.83 -19.16
N ASP A 243 10.15 -30.61 -20.20
CA ASP A 243 11.27 -30.37 -21.11
C ASP A 243 11.08 -29.06 -21.87
N ARG A 244 9.88 -28.82 -22.41
CA ARG A 244 9.58 -27.57 -23.13
C ARG A 244 9.59 -26.36 -22.21
N ALA A 245 9.06 -26.47 -21.00
CA ALA A 245 9.04 -25.40 -20.01
C ALA A 245 10.42 -25.05 -19.44
N ALA A 246 11.47 -25.84 -19.75
CA ALA A 246 12.86 -25.57 -19.40
C ALA A 246 13.08 -25.21 -17.91
N GLY A 247 12.39 -25.93 -17.01
CA GLY A 247 12.47 -25.71 -15.56
C GLY A 247 11.49 -24.67 -15.00
N ASN A 248 10.77 -23.92 -15.83
CA ASN A 248 9.78 -22.95 -15.39
C ASN A 248 8.44 -23.63 -14.99
N ARG A 249 8.12 -23.60 -13.69
CA ARG A 249 6.92 -24.27 -13.16
C ARG A 249 5.63 -23.59 -13.60
N LEU A 250 5.62 -22.27 -13.77
CA LEU A 250 4.46 -21.54 -14.27
C LEU A 250 4.17 -21.89 -15.72
N THR A 251 5.19 -21.94 -16.59
CA THR A 251 5.01 -22.33 -18.00
C THR A 251 4.41 -23.73 -18.12
N ALA A 252 4.90 -24.70 -17.34
CA ALA A 252 4.31 -26.04 -17.30
C ALA A 252 2.87 -26.03 -16.81
N HIS A 253 2.57 -25.25 -15.77
CA HIS A 253 1.20 -25.10 -15.25
C HIS A 253 0.25 -24.50 -16.28
N LEU A 254 0.65 -23.41 -16.95
CA LEU A 254 -0.15 -22.77 -18.00
C LEU A 254 -0.34 -23.69 -19.21
N ALA A 255 0.68 -24.46 -19.58
CA ALA A 255 0.56 -25.45 -20.65
C ALA A 255 -0.54 -26.47 -20.35
N VAL A 256 -0.46 -27.14 -19.19
CA VAL A 256 -1.45 -28.13 -18.75
C VAL A 256 -2.82 -27.49 -18.61
N HIS A 257 -2.93 -26.35 -17.93
CA HIS A 257 -4.20 -25.69 -17.68
C HIS A 257 -4.90 -25.27 -18.99
N SER A 258 -4.18 -24.68 -19.94
CA SER A 258 -4.71 -24.33 -21.26
C SER A 258 -5.15 -25.55 -22.06
N ILE A 259 -4.42 -26.68 -22.00
CA ILE A 259 -4.79 -27.92 -22.70
C ILE A 259 -6.05 -28.54 -22.09
N LEU A 260 -6.15 -28.59 -20.76
CA LEU A 260 -7.31 -29.19 -20.08
C LEU A 260 -8.57 -28.35 -20.25
N MET A 261 -8.44 -27.02 -20.32
CA MET A 261 -9.58 -26.13 -20.54
C MET A 261 -10.13 -26.23 -21.97
N CYS A 262 -9.26 -26.44 -22.97
CA CYS A 262 -9.64 -26.54 -24.38
C CYS A 262 -8.83 -27.66 -25.06
N PRO A 263 -9.22 -28.94 -24.87
CA PRO A 263 -8.47 -30.08 -25.38
C PRO A 263 -8.68 -30.34 -26.88
N GLU A 264 -9.67 -29.72 -27.51
CA GLU A 264 -10.02 -29.96 -28.91
C GLU A 264 -8.85 -29.63 -29.86
N GLY A 265 -8.48 -30.58 -30.70
CA GLY A 265 -7.42 -30.40 -31.70
C GLY A 265 -5.99 -30.43 -31.15
N PHE A 266 -5.80 -30.67 -29.85
CA PHE A 266 -4.47 -30.85 -29.25
C PHE A 266 -3.90 -32.24 -29.57
N ASP A 267 -2.67 -32.28 -30.10
CA ASP A 267 -1.92 -33.51 -30.31
C ASP A 267 -0.82 -33.65 -29.23
N PRO A 268 -0.94 -34.58 -28.27
CA PRO A 268 0.06 -34.77 -27.21
C PRO A 268 1.41 -35.25 -27.74
N ALA A 269 1.47 -35.78 -28.96
CA ALA A 269 2.71 -36.22 -29.61
C ALA A 269 3.43 -35.09 -30.36
N ASP A 270 2.85 -33.90 -30.47
CA ASP A 270 3.46 -32.73 -31.11
C ASP A 270 3.98 -31.74 -30.05
N PRO A 271 5.30 -31.76 -29.73
CA PRO A 271 5.87 -30.81 -28.78
C PRO A 271 5.69 -29.36 -29.24
N GLY A 272 5.53 -29.11 -30.54
CA GLY A 272 5.27 -27.79 -31.14
C GLY A 272 4.10 -27.03 -30.50
N GLN A 273 3.13 -27.75 -29.95
CA GLN A 273 1.93 -27.20 -29.32
C GLN A 273 2.11 -26.87 -27.84
N LEU A 274 3.30 -27.15 -27.28
CA LEU A 274 3.65 -26.84 -25.90
C LEU A 274 4.47 -25.54 -25.84
N PRO A 275 4.25 -24.67 -24.83
CA PRO A 275 4.99 -23.42 -24.71
C PRO A 275 6.39 -23.63 -24.11
N ARG A 276 7.34 -22.78 -24.51
CA ARG A 276 8.69 -22.68 -23.91
C ARG A 276 8.77 -21.65 -22.80
N ASP A 277 7.88 -20.67 -22.83
CA ASP A 277 7.82 -19.60 -21.85
C ASP A 277 6.36 -19.12 -21.67
N VAL A 278 6.16 -18.17 -20.75
CA VAL A 278 4.83 -17.62 -20.44
C VAL A 278 4.23 -16.86 -21.63
N ALA A 279 5.05 -16.19 -22.44
CA ALA A 279 4.56 -15.42 -23.59
C ALA A 279 4.04 -16.36 -24.69
N GLU A 280 4.76 -17.44 -24.96
CA GLU A 280 4.33 -18.48 -25.91
C GLU A 280 3.10 -19.24 -25.39
N ALA A 281 2.93 -19.42 -24.08
CA ALA A 281 1.72 -20.01 -23.50
C ALA A 281 0.46 -19.18 -23.83
N VAL A 282 0.55 -17.85 -23.70
CA VAL A 282 -0.54 -16.94 -24.11
C VAL A 282 -0.82 -17.07 -25.61
N ASP A 283 0.22 -17.03 -26.44
CA ASP A 283 0.03 -17.03 -27.89
C ASP A 283 -0.48 -18.38 -28.44
N LEU A 284 0.01 -19.50 -27.91
CA LEU A 284 -0.46 -20.82 -28.30
C LEU A 284 -1.90 -21.07 -27.87
N HIS A 285 -2.31 -20.59 -26.68
CA HIS A 285 -3.69 -20.71 -26.23
C HIS A 285 -4.65 -19.95 -27.15
N ALA A 286 -4.32 -18.70 -27.52
CA ALA A 286 -5.12 -17.93 -28.47
C ALA A 286 -5.22 -18.65 -29.83
N ARG A 287 -4.10 -19.13 -30.38
CA ARG A 287 -4.08 -19.86 -31.66
C ARG A 287 -4.90 -21.14 -31.63
N ARG A 288 -4.89 -21.87 -30.51
CA ARG A 288 -5.70 -23.09 -30.33
C ARG A 288 -7.19 -22.80 -30.48
N LEU A 289 -7.64 -21.64 -30.00
CA LEU A 289 -9.02 -21.16 -30.12
C LEU A 289 -9.30 -20.44 -31.45
N GLY A 290 -8.36 -20.43 -32.39
CA GLY A 290 -8.48 -19.70 -33.66
C GLY A 290 -8.47 -18.18 -33.50
N ALA A 291 -8.05 -17.68 -32.34
CA ALA A 291 -7.96 -16.25 -32.04
C ALA A 291 -6.57 -15.67 -32.36
N ASP A 292 -6.54 -14.38 -32.68
CA ASP A 292 -5.29 -13.63 -32.79
C ASP A 292 -4.64 -13.48 -31.41
N PRO A 293 -3.38 -13.90 -31.21
CA PRO A 293 -2.65 -13.67 -29.97
C PRO A 293 -2.65 -12.21 -29.48
N ALA A 294 -2.63 -11.25 -30.40
CA ALA A 294 -2.69 -9.84 -30.04
C ALA A 294 -4.02 -9.47 -29.36
N LEU A 295 -5.13 -10.10 -29.76
CA LEU A 295 -6.43 -9.89 -29.15
C LEU A 295 -6.45 -10.35 -27.69
N LEU A 296 -5.91 -11.53 -27.40
CA LEU A 296 -5.80 -12.03 -26.02
C LEU A 296 -4.89 -11.13 -25.16
N ARG A 297 -3.72 -10.73 -25.68
CA ARG A 297 -2.83 -9.79 -24.97
C ARG A 297 -3.51 -8.47 -24.65
N GLN A 298 -4.29 -7.92 -25.58
CA GLN A 298 -5.07 -6.70 -25.36
C GLN A 298 -6.16 -6.90 -24.30
N ALA A 299 -6.85 -8.04 -24.30
CA ALA A 299 -7.83 -8.38 -23.26
C ALA A 299 -7.19 -8.48 -21.86
N LEU A 300 -5.97 -9.03 -21.76
CA LEU A 300 -5.23 -9.14 -20.51
C LEU A 300 -4.51 -7.85 -20.09
N THR A 301 -4.38 -6.86 -20.99
CA THR A 301 -3.59 -5.64 -20.75
C THR A 301 -4.03 -4.87 -19.49
N PRO A 302 -5.33 -4.59 -19.25
CA PRO A 302 -5.74 -3.90 -18.02
C PRO A 302 -5.38 -4.67 -16.75
N LEU A 303 -5.43 -6.00 -16.77
CA LEU A 303 -5.05 -6.84 -15.64
C LEU A 303 -3.54 -6.87 -15.44
N ALA A 304 -2.78 -6.81 -16.53
CA ALA A 304 -1.32 -6.67 -16.49
C ALA A 304 -0.89 -5.31 -15.93
N PHE A 305 -1.71 -4.27 -16.04
CA PHE A 305 -1.45 -2.96 -15.45
C PHE A 305 -2.23 -2.70 -14.16
N ALA A 306 -2.99 -3.67 -13.67
CA ALA A 306 -3.79 -3.51 -12.46
C ALA A 306 -2.90 -3.23 -11.25
N GLU A 307 -3.41 -2.36 -10.38
CA GLU A 307 -2.80 -2.04 -9.10
C GLU A 307 -3.60 -2.73 -7.96
N GLY A 308 -3.03 -2.83 -6.77
CA GLY A 308 -3.67 -3.48 -5.62
C GLY A 308 -3.94 -4.98 -5.82
N ASP A 309 -5.02 -5.48 -5.23
CA ASP A 309 -5.34 -6.91 -5.23
C ASP A 309 -6.04 -7.43 -6.49
N GLY A 310 -6.45 -6.53 -7.38
CA GLY A 310 -7.08 -6.87 -8.65
C GLY A 310 -7.98 -5.76 -9.18
N LEU A 311 -8.44 -5.94 -10.41
CA LEU A 311 -9.32 -5.01 -11.11
C LEU A 311 -10.79 -5.39 -10.89
N PRO A 312 -11.67 -4.47 -10.46
CA PRO A 312 -13.10 -4.74 -10.41
C PRO A 312 -13.65 -5.23 -11.76
N PHE A 313 -14.35 -6.36 -11.76
CA PHE A 313 -14.87 -7.00 -12.98
C PHE A 313 -15.60 -6.02 -13.91
N LYS A 314 -16.41 -5.12 -13.33
CA LYS A 314 -17.20 -4.11 -14.07
C LYS A 314 -16.34 -3.10 -14.84
N LEU A 315 -15.07 -2.89 -14.46
CA LEU A 315 -14.15 -1.99 -15.14
C LEU A 315 -13.39 -2.68 -16.28
N TRP A 316 -13.27 -4.00 -16.27
CA TRP A 316 -12.39 -4.74 -17.18
C TRP A 316 -12.64 -4.44 -18.65
N GLY A 317 -13.89 -4.56 -19.12
CA GLY A 317 -14.21 -4.29 -20.52
C GLY A 317 -13.99 -2.84 -20.94
N ARG A 318 -14.29 -1.86 -20.06
CA ARG A 318 -14.02 -0.44 -20.34
C ARG A 318 -12.53 -0.19 -20.48
N LEU A 319 -11.72 -0.69 -19.55
CA LEU A 319 -10.28 -0.46 -19.56
C LEU A 319 -9.59 -1.24 -20.68
N ALA A 320 -10.06 -2.43 -21.03
CA ALA A 320 -9.56 -3.20 -22.18
C ALA A 320 -9.80 -2.42 -23.48
N SER A 321 -10.99 -1.86 -23.66
CA SER A 321 -11.30 -1.04 -24.81
C SER A 321 -10.46 0.24 -24.87
N ALA A 322 -10.24 0.90 -23.73
CA ALA A 322 -9.42 2.10 -23.64
C ALA A 322 -7.95 1.82 -23.99
N ALA A 323 -7.36 0.77 -23.39
CA ALA A 323 -5.98 0.37 -23.62
C ALA A 323 -5.73 -0.06 -25.08
N ALA A 324 -6.72 -0.70 -25.73
CA ALA A 324 -6.60 -1.17 -27.10
C ALA A 324 -7.01 -0.13 -28.16
N GLY A 325 -7.65 0.98 -27.77
CA GLY A 325 -8.18 1.99 -28.70
C GLY A 325 -9.34 1.51 -29.57
N ARG A 326 -9.98 0.39 -29.22
CA ARG A 326 -11.13 -0.21 -29.95
C ARG A 326 -12.03 -0.95 -28.97
N ASP A 327 -13.28 -1.22 -29.34
CA ASP A 327 -14.20 -1.90 -28.43
C ASP A 327 -13.84 -3.39 -28.27
N LEU A 328 -13.38 -3.76 -27.07
CA LEU A 328 -13.05 -5.14 -26.67
C LEU A 328 -14.05 -5.72 -25.67
N ARG A 329 -15.13 -4.99 -25.31
CA ARG A 329 -16.15 -5.50 -24.39
C ARG A 329 -16.73 -6.85 -24.85
N PRO A 330 -17.09 -7.06 -26.14
CA PRO A 330 -17.60 -8.34 -26.59
C PRO A 330 -16.59 -9.49 -26.42
N THR A 331 -15.30 -9.23 -26.60
CA THR A 331 -14.24 -10.23 -26.44
C THR A 331 -14.09 -10.65 -24.99
N VAL A 332 -14.01 -9.69 -24.06
CA VAL A 332 -13.76 -10.02 -22.63
C VAL A 332 -14.98 -10.65 -21.96
N THR A 333 -16.21 -10.34 -22.39
CA THR A 333 -17.42 -10.93 -21.81
C THR A 333 -17.92 -12.17 -22.55
N GLY A 334 -17.59 -12.31 -23.84
CA GLY A 334 -18.18 -13.30 -24.73
C GLY A 334 -17.33 -14.54 -25.00
N ALA A 335 -16.09 -14.59 -24.48
CA ALA A 335 -15.16 -15.69 -24.70
C ALA A 335 -14.37 -16.02 -23.41
N PRO A 336 -15.04 -16.53 -22.36
CA PRO A 336 -14.36 -16.88 -21.10
C PRO A 336 -13.23 -17.90 -21.31
N GLU A 337 -13.33 -18.81 -22.28
CA GLU A 337 -12.31 -19.80 -22.62
C GLU A 337 -11.01 -19.15 -23.11
N LEU A 338 -11.09 -17.97 -23.74
CA LEU A 338 -9.92 -17.25 -24.27
C LEU A 338 -9.00 -16.75 -23.15
N THR A 339 -9.59 -16.28 -22.05
CA THR A 339 -8.86 -15.60 -20.96
C THR A 339 -8.75 -16.44 -19.69
N GLY A 340 -9.63 -17.45 -19.54
CA GLY A 340 -9.77 -18.30 -18.36
C GLY A 340 -8.47 -18.89 -17.82
N PRO A 341 -7.52 -19.40 -18.64
CA PRO A 341 -6.31 -20.01 -18.11
C PRO A 341 -5.36 -19.05 -17.38
N PHE A 342 -5.54 -17.73 -17.58
CA PHE A 342 -4.61 -16.69 -17.16
C PHE A 342 -5.15 -15.78 -16.06
N ILE A 343 -6.43 -15.91 -15.72
CA ILE A 343 -7.15 -15.05 -14.80
C ILE A 343 -7.61 -15.86 -13.60
N ASP A 344 -7.55 -15.23 -12.42
CA ASP A 344 -8.20 -15.70 -11.20
C ASP A 344 -9.18 -14.63 -10.72
N SER A 345 -10.19 -15.06 -9.96
CA SER A 345 -11.20 -14.17 -9.38
C SER A 345 -11.12 -14.20 -7.86
N ALA A 346 -11.15 -13.02 -7.25
CA ALA A 346 -11.27 -12.85 -5.80
C ALA A 346 -12.49 -11.99 -5.47
N GLU A 347 -12.90 -11.99 -4.21
CA GLU A 347 -13.87 -11.03 -3.69
C GLU A 347 -13.12 -9.98 -2.85
N ASP A 348 -13.50 -8.70 -3.01
CA ASP A 348 -13.04 -7.65 -2.11
C ASP A 348 -13.82 -7.68 -0.78
N GLU A 349 -13.46 -6.79 0.15
CA GLU A 349 -14.12 -6.68 1.47
C GLU A 349 -15.62 -6.38 1.38
N ASP A 350 -16.07 -5.79 0.26
CA ASP A 350 -17.48 -5.47 -0.01
C ASP A 350 -18.18 -6.57 -0.82
N GLY A 351 -17.55 -7.74 -1.01
CA GLY A 351 -18.09 -8.88 -1.76
C GLY A 351 -18.14 -8.67 -3.28
N ARG A 352 -17.41 -7.69 -3.82
CA ARG A 352 -17.36 -7.42 -5.25
C ARG A 352 -16.26 -8.25 -5.91
N THR A 353 -16.57 -8.80 -7.08
CA THR A 353 -15.60 -9.60 -7.84
C THR A 353 -14.46 -8.74 -8.39
N LEU A 354 -13.25 -9.07 -7.97
CA LEU A 354 -11.99 -8.60 -8.52
C LEU A 354 -11.41 -9.66 -9.47
N LEU A 355 -10.92 -9.22 -10.62
CA LEU A 355 -10.13 -10.04 -11.53
C LEU A 355 -8.65 -9.75 -11.34
N ARG A 356 -7.84 -10.79 -11.27
CA ARG A 356 -6.38 -10.69 -11.24
C ARG A 356 -5.77 -11.67 -12.22
N LEU A 357 -4.55 -11.39 -12.66
CA LEU A 357 -3.79 -12.42 -13.36
C LEU A 357 -3.43 -13.52 -12.37
N LEU A 358 -3.49 -14.77 -12.85
CA LEU A 358 -3.13 -15.96 -12.07
C LEU A 358 -1.72 -15.86 -11.49
N HIS A 359 -0.80 -15.21 -12.21
CA HIS A 359 0.57 -15.02 -11.77
C HIS A 359 1.19 -13.72 -12.34
N PRO A 360 2.00 -12.96 -11.57
CA PRO A 360 2.65 -11.71 -12.01
C PRO A 360 3.43 -11.79 -13.32
N ALA A 361 4.18 -12.88 -13.54
CA ALA A 361 4.92 -13.14 -14.77
C ALA A 361 4.06 -13.14 -16.07
N ILE A 362 2.75 -13.40 -15.98
CA ILE A 362 1.83 -13.23 -17.11
C ILE A 362 1.73 -11.73 -17.45
N GLY A 363 1.62 -10.90 -16.41
CA GLY A 363 1.60 -9.44 -16.54
C GLY A 363 2.90 -8.93 -17.14
N ASP A 364 4.06 -9.46 -16.72
CA ASP A 364 5.36 -9.12 -17.32
C ASP A 364 5.38 -9.44 -18.82
N ALA A 365 4.93 -10.64 -19.22
CA ALA A 365 4.88 -11.05 -20.62
C ALA A 365 3.92 -10.17 -21.47
N VAL A 366 2.79 -9.75 -20.91
CA VAL A 366 1.83 -8.85 -21.58
C VAL A 366 2.39 -7.44 -21.68
N ARG A 367 2.97 -6.89 -20.60
CA ARG A 367 3.59 -5.54 -20.61
C ARG A 367 4.79 -5.47 -21.55
N ALA A 368 5.64 -6.48 -21.57
CA ALA A 368 6.78 -6.54 -22.48
C ALA A 368 6.35 -6.49 -23.95
N ALA A 369 5.23 -7.13 -24.30
CA ALA A 369 4.66 -7.07 -25.65
C ALA A 369 4.00 -5.72 -25.98
N ALA A 370 3.48 -5.00 -24.98
CA ALA A 370 2.90 -3.67 -25.17
C ALA A 370 3.95 -2.57 -25.41
N GLY A 371 5.21 -2.78 -25.00
CA GLY A 371 6.29 -1.82 -25.16
C GLY A 371 6.26 -0.72 -24.10
N ASP A 372 6.27 0.54 -24.54
CA ASP A 372 6.22 1.69 -23.62
C ASP A 372 4.90 1.66 -22.81
N PRO A 373 4.94 1.60 -21.47
CA PRO A 373 3.74 1.57 -20.65
C PRO A 373 2.98 2.89 -20.63
N ALA A 374 3.61 4.03 -20.95
CA ALA A 374 3.02 5.35 -20.72
C ALA A 374 1.72 5.61 -21.52
N PRO A 375 1.60 5.25 -22.83
CA PRO A 375 0.35 5.43 -23.57
C PRO A 375 -0.79 4.57 -23.04
N VAL A 376 -0.52 3.31 -22.69
CA VAL A 376 -1.52 2.39 -22.12
C VAL A 376 -2.00 2.91 -20.77
N GLN A 377 -1.07 3.32 -19.90
CA GLN A 377 -1.40 3.87 -18.60
C GLN A 377 -2.17 5.19 -18.68
N ARG A 378 -1.87 6.04 -19.68
CA ARG A 378 -2.65 7.24 -19.96
C ARG A 378 -4.09 6.91 -20.32
N ALA A 379 -4.30 5.98 -21.27
CA ALA A 379 -5.63 5.55 -21.67
C ALA A 379 -6.42 4.92 -20.50
N ILE A 380 -5.76 4.10 -19.67
CA ILE A 380 -6.37 3.54 -18.45
C ILE A 380 -6.72 4.65 -17.45
N THR A 381 -5.80 5.58 -17.18
CA THR A 381 -6.02 6.68 -16.24
C THR A 381 -7.21 7.54 -16.68
N GLU A 382 -7.28 7.92 -17.96
CA GLU A 382 -8.39 8.70 -18.51
C GLU A 382 -9.71 7.94 -18.40
N ALA A 383 -9.73 6.65 -18.77
CA ALA A 383 -10.93 5.82 -18.65
C ALA A 383 -11.41 5.64 -17.20
N LEU A 384 -10.50 5.62 -16.23
CA LEU A 384 -10.81 5.63 -14.80
C LEU A 384 -11.37 7.00 -14.37
N LEU A 385 -10.79 8.10 -14.81
CA LEU A 385 -11.30 9.45 -14.53
C LEU A 385 -12.73 9.64 -15.05
N ASP A 386 -13.07 9.02 -16.18
CA ASP A 386 -14.41 9.01 -16.77
C ASP A 386 -15.41 8.13 -15.99
N THR A 387 -14.96 7.37 -14.99
CA THR A 387 -15.88 6.66 -14.06
C THR A 387 -16.24 7.52 -12.84
N VAL A 388 -15.49 8.59 -12.59
CA VAL A 388 -15.69 9.43 -11.41
C VAL A 388 -16.88 10.37 -11.65
N PRO A 389 -17.91 10.37 -10.79
CA PRO A 389 -19.06 11.25 -10.95
C PRO A 389 -18.66 12.73 -10.98
N ALA A 390 -19.43 13.53 -11.70
CA ALA A 390 -19.34 14.99 -11.60
C ALA A 390 -19.96 15.46 -10.29
N ARG A 391 -19.38 16.50 -9.69
CA ARG A 391 -19.91 17.07 -8.44
C ARG A 391 -21.21 17.84 -8.69
N SER A 392 -22.19 17.69 -7.80
CA SER A 392 -23.47 18.38 -7.88
C SER A 392 -23.37 19.90 -7.64
N SER A 393 -22.37 20.34 -6.86
CA SER A 393 -22.24 21.72 -6.37
C SER A 393 -21.33 22.63 -7.21
N GLY A 394 -20.77 22.17 -8.34
CA GLY A 394 -19.89 23.01 -9.17
C GLY A 394 -18.99 22.24 -10.14
N THR A 395 -17.86 22.85 -10.51
CA THR A 395 -16.88 22.28 -11.44
C THR A 395 -15.96 21.27 -10.76
N GLY A 396 -15.83 20.08 -11.35
CA GLY A 396 -14.87 19.04 -10.95
C GLY A 396 -15.52 17.72 -10.54
N ARG A 397 -14.68 16.82 -10.03
CA ARG A 397 -15.03 15.43 -9.73
C ARG A 397 -15.53 15.26 -8.29
N ASP A 398 -16.46 14.34 -8.11
CA ASP A 398 -16.89 13.81 -6.83
C ASP A 398 -16.17 12.49 -6.55
N TRP A 399 -15.02 12.61 -5.90
CA TRP A 399 -14.20 11.46 -5.51
C TRP A 399 -14.81 10.64 -4.37
N THR A 400 -15.80 11.16 -3.65
CA THR A 400 -16.49 10.41 -2.60
C THR A 400 -17.47 9.39 -3.18
N GLY A 401 -18.05 9.71 -4.35
CA GLY A 401 -18.89 8.79 -5.13
C GLY A 401 -18.12 7.87 -6.09
N ALA A 402 -16.79 7.99 -6.17
CA ALA A 402 -15.97 7.13 -7.03
C ALA A 402 -15.84 5.71 -6.47
N THR A 403 -15.61 4.73 -7.35
CA THR A 403 -15.24 3.37 -6.90
C THR A 403 -13.92 3.40 -6.13
N ALA A 404 -13.75 2.52 -5.13
CA ALA A 404 -12.51 2.44 -4.35
C ALA A 404 -11.27 2.27 -5.24
N TYR A 405 -11.34 1.43 -6.27
CA TYR A 405 -10.25 1.26 -7.24
C TYR A 405 -9.89 2.58 -7.95
N ALA A 406 -10.87 3.30 -8.50
CA ALA A 406 -10.61 4.57 -9.19
C ALA A 406 -10.14 5.68 -8.23
N ARG A 407 -10.60 5.67 -6.98
CA ARG A 407 -10.24 6.67 -5.97
C ARG A 407 -8.84 6.44 -5.40
N ASP A 408 -8.53 5.21 -5.03
CA ASP A 408 -7.37 4.87 -4.21
C ASP A 408 -6.16 4.42 -5.05
N LEU A 409 -6.39 3.81 -6.22
CA LEU A 409 -5.32 3.20 -7.03
C LEU A 409 -5.00 3.96 -8.31
N ILE A 410 -5.74 5.03 -8.63
CA ILE A 410 -5.47 5.86 -9.82
C ILE A 410 -4.08 6.50 -9.79
N ALA A 411 -3.53 6.76 -8.59
CA ALA A 411 -2.19 7.33 -8.44
C ALA A 411 -1.10 6.45 -9.09
N GLY A 412 -1.23 5.12 -9.02
CA GLY A 412 -0.28 4.19 -9.65
C GLY A 412 -0.30 4.26 -11.17
N HIS A 413 -1.50 4.33 -11.76
CA HIS A 413 -1.69 4.50 -13.21
C HIS A 413 -1.18 5.88 -13.68
N ALA A 414 -1.55 6.94 -12.95
CA ALA A 414 -1.20 8.31 -13.30
C ALA A 414 0.30 8.60 -13.19
N LEU A 415 1.01 7.94 -12.26
CA LEU A 415 2.46 8.07 -12.12
C LEU A 415 3.18 7.65 -13.40
N GLN A 416 2.90 6.45 -13.93
CA GLN A 416 3.51 5.98 -15.18
C GLN A 416 3.01 6.74 -16.43
N ALA A 417 1.81 7.31 -16.38
CA ALA A 417 1.28 8.14 -17.46
C ALA A 417 1.85 9.58 -17.48
N GLY A 418 2.60 9.99 -16.45
CA GLY A 418 3.07 11.37 -16.27
C GLY A 418 1.95 12.36 -15.90
N LEU A 419 0.81 11.86 -15.41
CA LEU A 419 -0.38 12.65 -15.08
C LEU A 419 -0.53 12.94 -13.57
N LEU A 420 0.29 12.29 -12.73
CA LEU A 420 0.19 12.43 -11.27
C LEU A 420 0.29 13.89 -10.78
N PRO A 421 1.21 14.75 -11.26
CA PRO A 421 1.29 16.13 -10.77
C PRO A 421 -0.03 16.90 -10.92
N ARG A 422 -0.74 16.70 -12.04
CA ARG A 422 -2.05 17.31 -12.29
C ARG A 422 -3.15 16.74 -11.39
N LEU A 423 -3.07 15.46 -11.03
CA LEU A 423 -4.03 14.85 -10.11
C LEU A 423 -3.83 15.33 -8.67
N LEU A 424 -2.60 15.61 -8.25
CA LEU A 424 -2.31 16.17 -6.93
C LEU A 424 -2.83 17.61 -6.76
N ASP A 425 -3.11 18.32 -7.86
CA ASP A 425 -3.81 19.61 -7.82
C ASP A 425 -5.32 19.48 -7.58
N ASP A 426 -5.91 18.27 -7.67
CA ASP A 426 -7.34 18.06 -7.41
C ASP A 426 -7.59 17.93 -5.88
N PRO A 427 -8.20 18.95 -5.24
CA PRO A 427 -8.43 18.96 -3.81
C PRO A 427 -9.35 17.81 -3.35
N GLY A 428 -10.28 17.38 -4.20
CA GLY A 428 -11.17 16.27 -3.89
C GLY A 428 -10.43 14.94 -3.86
N LEU A 429 -9.44 14.75 -4.74
CA LEU A 429 -8.65 13.52 -4.79
C LEU A 429 -7.75 13.40 -3.56
N VAL A 430 -6.94 14.41 -3.27
CA VAL A 430 -5.96 14.38 -2.16
C VAL A 430 -6.62 14.20 -0.79
N VAL A 431 -7.90 14.55 -0.68
CA VAL A 431 -8.73 14.32 0.50
C VAL A 431 -9.39 12.94 0.48
N ALA A 432 -9.86 12.45 -0.66
CA ALA A 432 -10.65 11.23 -0.73
C ALA A 432 -9.80 9.95 -0.84
N ALA A 433 -8.70 9.98 -1.57
CA ALA A 433 -7.84 8.83 -1.83
C ALA A 433 -7.21 8.24 -0.57
N ASP A 434 -6.88 6.95 -0.64
CA ASP A 434 -5.99 6.31 0.32
C ASP A 434 -4.65 7.09 0.42
N PRO A 435 -4.31 7.63 1.61
CA PRO A 435 -3.08 8.40 1.77
C PRO A 435 -1.82 7.53 1.61
N VAL A 436 -1.87 6.21 1.80
CA VAL A 436 -0.69 5.35 1.66
C VAL A 436 -0.28 5.23 0.19
N ALA A 437 -1.20 4.84 -0.68
CA ALA A 437 -0.95 4.74 -2.12
C ALA A 437 -0.57 6.10 -2.73
N LEU A 438 -1.31 7.16 -2.40
CA LEU A 438 -1.06 8.48 -2.96
C LEU A 438 0.27 9.09 -2.48
N HIS A 439 0.65 8.87 -1.22
CA HIS A 439 1.97 9.25 -0.70
C HIS A 439 3.10 8.55 -1.44
N ALA A 440 3.02 7.23 -1.60
CA ALA A 440 4.03 6.45 -2.29
C ALA A 440 4.21 6.90 -3.75
N ALA A 441 3.11 7.21 -4.44
CA ALA A 441 3.15 7.76 -5.80
C ALA A 441 3.82 9.15 -5.84
N ALA A 442 3.46 10.04 -4.91
CA ALA A 442 4.02 11.39 -4.83
C ALA A 442 5.53 11.37 -4.54
N GLU A 443 5.98 10.50 -3.63
CA GLU A 443 7.41 10.27 -3.35
C GLU A 443 8.16 9.79 -4.59
N ALA A 444 7.60 8.81 -5.31
CA ALA A 444 8.22 8.28 -6.51
C ALA A 444 8.35 9.34 -7.62
N ALA A 445 7.31 10.16 -7.82
CA ALA A 445 7.37 11.28 -8.77
C ALA A 445 8.43 12.32 -8.40
N ALA A 446 8.55 12.66 -7.11
CA ALA A 446 9.57 13.59 -6.63
C ALA A 446 11.00 13.05 -6.82
N GLY A 447 11.22 11.77 -6.49
CA GLY A 447 12.51 11.11 -6.66
C GLY A 447 12.94 10.99 -8.13
N ALA A 448 12.01 10.69 -9.03
CA ALA A 448 12.29 10.61 -10.46
C ALA A 448 12.78 11.96 -11.01
N ALA A 449 12.19 13.09 -10.61
CA ALA A 449 12.61 14.41 -11.06
C ALA A 449 14.01 14.82 -10.56
N ALA A 450 14.36 14.42 -9.34
CA ALA A 450 15.70 14.63 -8.78
C ALA A 450 16.77 13.80 -9.54
N GLY A 451 16.45 12.59 -9.97
CA GLY A 451 17.35 11.75 -10.78
C GLY A 451 17.62 12.30 -12.18
N HIS A 452 16.62 12.91 -12.83
CA HIS A 452 16.78 13.52 -14.16
C HIS A 452 17.62 14.82 -14.14
N THR A 453 17.54 15.60 -13.07
CA THR A 453 18.31 16.84 -12.92
C THR A 453 19.80 16.60 -12.61
N ALA A 454 20.15 15.47 -11.98
CA ALA A 454 21.53 15.04 -11.80
C ALA A 454 22.22 14.60 -13.12
N GLY A 455 21.43 14.28 -14.17
CA GLY A 455 21.93 13.77 -15.45
C GLY A 455 22.10 14.80 -16.57
N HIS A 456 21.55 16.02 -16.46
CA HIS A 456 21.61 17.06 -17.49
C HIS A 456 22.03 18.42 -16.92
N THR A 457 23.34 18.64 -16.80
CA THR A 457 23.93 19.98 -16.67
C THR A 457 24.40 20.49 -18.03
N VAL A 458 23.50 21.06 -18.86
CA VAL A 458 23.84 22.17 -19.78
C VAL A 458 22.59 23.02 -20.08
N GLY A 459 22.59 24.25 -19.54
CA GLY A 459 22.21 25.51 -20.22
C GLY A 459 20.79 25.70 -20.79
N SER A 460 20.03 26.61 -20.15
CA SER A 460 19.51 27.85 -20.78
C SER A 460 18.43 28.46 -19.89
N GLY A 461 18.62 29.73 -19.53
CA GLY A 461 17.78 30.46 -18.58
C GLY A 461 16.34 30.67 -19.06
N ALA A 462 15.40 30.28 -18.21
CA ALA A 462 14.10 30.91 -18.07
C ALA A 462 13.87 31.12 -16.56
N GLN A 463 13.86 32.38 -16.14
CA GLN A 463 13.57 32.78 -14.77
C GLN A 463 12.09 32.50 -14.46
N GLY A 464 11.80 31.78 -13.37
CA GLY A 464 10.48 31.75 -12.74
C GLY A 464 9.92 30.40 -12.31
N THR A 465 10.58 29.28 -12.60
CA THR A 465 10.14 27.97 -12.09
C THR A 465 11.33 27.31 -11.39
N GLU A 466 11.23 27.18 -10.06
CA GLU A 466 12.19 26.41 -9.27
C GLU A 466 12.47 25.06 -9.97
N PRO A 467 13.73 24.77 -10.35
CA PRO A 467 14.07 23.50 -10.97
C PRO A 467 14.17 22.43 -9.88
N GLY A 468 13.42 21.32 -10.01
CA GLY A 468 13.87 20.07 -9.38
C GLY A 468 12.84 19.04 -8.92
N SER A 469 11.57 19.37 -8.68
CA SER A 469 10.68 18.43 -7.96
C SER A 469 9.76 17.56 -8.82
N GLY A 470 9.52 17.87 -10.09
CA GLY A 470 8.51 17.18 -10.94
C GLY A 470 7.05 17.32 -10.49
N LEU A 471 6.82 17.72 -9.24
CA LEU A 471 5.53 18.03 -8.62
C LEU A 471 5.19 19.52 -8.72
N THR A 472 3.90 19.83 -8.75
CA THR A 472 3.33 21.18 -8.59
C THR A 472 3.53 21.69 -7.16
N PRO A 473 3.35 23.01 -6.89
CA PRO A 473 3.34 23.53 -5.52
C PRO A 473 2.38 22.77 -4.60
N ALA A 474 1.15 22.49 -5.06
CA ALA A 474 0.18 21.73 -4.28
C ALA A 474 0.63 20.28 -4.04
N GLY A 475 1.20 19.62 -5.04
CA GLY A 475 1.78 18.30 -4.88
C GLY A 475 2.93 18.26 -3.87
N ARG A 476 3.74 19.31 -3.75
CA ARG A 476 4.79 19.42 -2.71
C ARG A 476 4.19 19.59 -1.32
N THR A 477 3.17 20.43 -1.17
CA THR A 477 2.44 20.58 0.11
C THR A 477 1.80 19.27 0.54
N TYR A 478 1.17 18.55 -0.40
CA TYR A 478 0.63 17.22 -0.14
C TYR A 478 1.74 16.26 0.32
N LEU A 479 2.85 16.16 -0.43
CA LEU A 479 3.96 15.26 -0.11
C LEU A 479 4.52 15.51 1.29
N ARG A 480 4.64 16.77 1.72
CA ARG A 480 5.04 17.13 3.08
C ARG A 480 4.05 16.61 4.12
N THR A 481 2.76 16.78 3.86
CA THR A 481 1.69 16.49 4.82
C THR A 481 1.34 15.00 4.87
N ALA A 482 1.59 14.27 3.80
CA ALA A 482 1.16 12.89 3.63
C ALA A 482 1.63 11.91 4.72
N PRO A 483 2.88 11.96 5.24
CA PRO A 483 3.31 11.12 6.36
C PRO A 483 2.41 11.27 7.59
N LEU A 484 1.96 12.50 7.88
CA LEU A 484 1.02 12.76 8.97
C LEU A 484 -0.34 12.11 8.68
N LEU A 485 -0.85 12.22 7.45
CA LEU A 485 -2.14 11.64 7.05
C LEU A 485 -2.12 10.10 7.16
N VAL A 486 -1.02 9.47 6.72
CA VAL A 486 -0.79 8.03 6.81
C VAL A 486 -0.71 7.60 8.27
N ARG A 487 0.11 8.27 9.09
CA ARG A 487 0.30 7.96 10.51
C ARG A 487 -1.01 8.02 11.29
N LEU A 488 -1.81 9.05 11.04
CA LEU A 488 -3.09 9.26 11.75
C LEU A 488 -4.22 8.36 11.23
N ARG A 489 -4.07 7.77 10.04
CA ARG A 489 -5.18 7.15 9.29
C ARG A 489 -6.39 8.12 9.21
N ALA A 490 -6.09 9.40 9.03
CA ALA A 490 -7.06 10.48 9.17
C ALA A 490 -8.26 10.29 8.23
N ALA A 491 -9.47 10.49 8.73
CA ALA A 491 -10.68 10.43 7.91
C ALA A 491 -10.72 11.58 6.88
N PRO A 492 -11.49 11.50 5.77
CA PRO A 492 -11.52 12.55 4.74
C PRO A 492 -11.72 13.97 5.30
N ARG A 493 -12.62 14.15 6.26
CA ARG A 493 -12.85 15.45 6.93
C ARG A 493 -11.60 15.99 7.63
N GLU A 494 -10.85 15.12 8.31
CA GLU A 494 -9.63 15.50 9.04
C GLU A 494 -8.49 15.78 8.06
N ARG A 495 -8.37 14.98 7.00
CA ARG A 495 -7.41 15.22 5.91
C ARG A 495 -7.64 16.57 5.25
N ALA A 496 -8.89 16.94 4.97
CA ALA A 496 -9.25 18.24 4.43
C ALA A 496 -8.85 19.40 5.37
N ALA A 497 -9.03 19.24 6.68
CA ALA A 497 -8.67 20.26 7.66
C ALA A 497 -7.15 20.44 7.79
N LEU A 498 -6.39 19.34 7.80
CA LEU A 498 -4.92 19.37 7.84
C LEU A 498 -4.34 19.96 6.55
N LEU A 499 -4.89 19.57 5.39
CA LEU A 499 -4.49 20.12 4.09
C LEU A 499 -4.89 21.59 3.94
N GLU A 500 -6.04 22.04 4.44
CA GLU A 500 -6.41 23.46 4.46
C GLU A 500 -5.36 24.32 5.17
N SER A 501 -4.90 23.87 6.34
CA SER A 501 -3.84 24.55 7.09
C SER A 501 -2.51 24.50 6.34
N ALA A 502 -2.12 23.33 5.81
CA ALA A 502 -0.86 23.17 5.08
C ALA A 502 -0.81 24.03 3.80
N TYR A 503 -1.91 24.09 3.04
CA TYR A 503 -2.01 24.97 1.87
C TYR A 503 -1.98 26.45 2.25
N THR A 504 -2.57 26.84 3.38
CA THR A 504 -2.50 28.22 3.87
C THR A 504 -1.09 28.60 4.29
N GLU A 505 -0.37 27.70 4.99
CA GLU A 505 1.04 27.86 5.35
C GLU A 505 1.93 28.05 4.11
N ASP A 506 1.65 27.32 3.03
CA ASP A 506 2.40 27.39 1.77
C ASP A 506 1.88 28.50 0.83
N THR A 507 1.00 29.38 1.30
CA THR A 507 0.43 30.49 0.53
C THR A 507 -0.40 30.08 -0.70
N LEU A 508 -0.92 28.84 -0.70
CA LEU A 508 -1.77 28.27 -1.75
C LEU A 508 -3.26 28.51 -1.45
N THR A 509 -3.65 29.78 -1.38
CA THR A 509 -4.99 30.24 -0.95
C THR A 509 -6.13 29.62 -1.75
N GLU A 510 -5.97 29.40 -3.06
CA GLU A 510 -7.00 28.76 -3.89
C GLU A 510 -7.24 27.30 -3.48
N HIS A 511 -6.17 26.55 -3.18
CA HIS A 511 -6.26 25.15 -2.75
C HIS A 511 -6.84 25.05 -1.33
N ALA A 512 -6.42 25.95 -0.42
CA ALA A 512 -7.00 26.05 0.92
C ALA A 512 -8.51 26.37 0.86
N THR A 513 -8.90 27.34 0.03
CA THR A 513 -10.32 27.70 -0.16
C THR A 513 -11.11 26.53 -0.76
N ALA A 514 -10.53 25.78 -1.69
CA ALA A 514 -11.19 24.63 -2.30
C ALA A 514 -11.53 23.53 -1.29
N MET A 515 -10.77 23.35 -0.19
CA MET A 515 -11.12 22.40 0.88
C MET A 515 -12.49 22.68 1.49
N HIS A 516 -12.88 23.95 1.61
CA HIS A 516 -14.19 24.35 2.14
C HIS A 516 -15.34 24.09 1.16
N HIS A 517 -15.04 23.83 -0.13
CA HIS A 517 -16.05 23.53 -1.15
C HIS A 517 -16.29 22.03 -1.34
N LEU A 518 -15.59 21.18 -0.59
CA LEU A 518 -15.74 19.72 -0.63
C LEU A 518 -16.96 19.19 0.14
N GLY A 519 -17.71 20.07 0.83
CA GLY A 519 -18.90 19.69 1.58
C GLY A 519 -18.63 19.14 2.99
N PHE A 520 -17.41 19.34 3.51
CA PHE A 520 -17.06 19.00 4.89
C PHE A 520 -17.19 20.22 5.82
N ASP A 521 -17.78 20.02 7.00
CA ASP A 521 -17.73 20.98 8.10
C ASP A 521 -16.37 20.87 8.81
N LEU A 522 -15.37 21.60 8.31
CA LEU A 522 -14.03 21.56 8.87
C LEU A 522 -14.03 22.04 10.34
N PRO A 523 -13.31 21.34 11.24
CA PRO A 523 -13.22 21.69 12.67
C PRO A 523 -12.55 23.06 12.93
N TRP A 524 -11.85 23.60 11.93
CA TRP A 524 -11.29 24.95 12.00
C TRP A 524 -11.20 25.59 10.61
N ARG A 525 -10.86 26.88 10.61
CA ARG A 525 -10.37 27.62 9.45
C ARG A 525 -9.06 28.29 9.81
N THR A 526 -8.05 28.19 8.94
CA THR A 526 -6.78 28.88 9.16
C THR A 526 -6.96 30.36 8.83
N ALA A 527 -6.84 31.23 9.84
CA ALA A 527 -7.02 32.68 9.69
C ALA A 527 -5.82 33.31 8.98
N TRP A 528 -4.62 32.94 9.41
CA TRP A 528 -3.35 33.30 8.79
C TRP A 528 -2.23 32.37 9.29
N SER A 529 -1.12 32.37 8.55
CA SER A 529 0.11 31.67 8.92
C SER A 529 1.32 32.57 8.64
N LEU A 530 2.38 32.38 9.43
CA LEU A 530 3.67 33.03 9.30
C LEU A 530 4.74 31.94 9.20
N ASP A 531 5.49 31.97 8.10
CA ASP A 531 6.71 31.17 7.93
C ASP A 531 7.86 31.90 8.63
N PHE A 532 8.11 31.52 9.88
CA PHE A 532 9.12 32.15 10.73
C PHE A 532 9.72 31.09 11.67
N PRO A 533 10.83 30.44 11.29
CA PRO A 533 11.46 29.45 12.15
C PRO A 533 12.07 30.09 13.40
N GLY A 534 12.18 29.31 14.47
CA GLY A 534 12.81 29.76 15.72
C GLY A 534 11.87 30.40 16.74
N ILE A 535 10.54 30.32 16.55
CA ILE A 535 9.57 30.72 17.59
C ILE A 535 9.69 29.77 18.77
N GLY A 536 10.14 30.27 19.92
CA GLY A 536 10.31 29.50 21.15
C GLY A 536 9.02 29.33 21.96
N ALA A 537 8.11 30.29 21.89
CA ALA A 537 6.81 30.25 22.56
C ALA A 537 5.78 31.15 21.86
N ALA A 538 4.49 30.88 22.09
CA ALA A 538 3.38 31.66 21.57
C ALA A 538 2.30 31.82 22.64
N ALA A 539 1.77 33.02 22.79
CA ALA A 539 0.73 33.36 23.77
C ALA A 539 -0.32 34.29 23.16
N VAL A 540 -1.58 34.15 23.58
CA VAL A 540 -2.62 35.12 23.23
C VAL A 540 -2.72 36.23 24.28
N GLY A 541 -3.05 37.44 23.85
CA GLY A 541 -3.24 38.59 24.73
C GLY A 541 -4.16 39.64 24.12
N THR A 542 -4.31 40.75 24.82
CA THR A 542 -5.09 41.89 24.37
C THR A 542 -4.29 43.18 24.50
N LEU A 543 -4.28 43.99 23.45
CA LEU A 543 -3.82 45.36 23.54
C LEU A 543 -4.96 46.23 24.10
N PRO A 544 -4.71 47.01 25.16
CA PRO A 544 -5.70 47.89 25.75
C PRO A 544 -6.18 48.94 24.75
N ALA A 545 -7.47 49.30 24.85
CA ALA A 545 -8.19 50.04 23.83
C ALA A 545 -7.64 51.47 23.57
N GLY A 546 -7.40 51.78 22.30
CA GLY A 546 -7.55 53.14 21.77
C GLY A 546 -9.01 53.43 21.35
N ALA A 547 -9.23 54.35 20.42
CA ALA A 547 -10.57 54.73 19.92
C ALA A 547 -11.39 53.60 19.21
N GLY A 548 -10.86 52.37 19.14
CA GLY A 548 -11.46 51.21 18.46
C GLY A 548 -11.74 49.97 19.34
N GLY A 549 -11.57 50.06 20.67
CA GLY A 549 -11.78 48.92 21.58
C GLY A 549 -10.53 48.04 21.78
N PRO A 550 -10.57 47.06 22.72
CA PRO A 550 -9.45 46.16 23.00
C PRO A 550 -9.17 45.24 21.80
N GLN A 551 -7.90 45.10 21.44
CA GLN A 551 -7.49 44.38 20.24
C GLN A 551 -6.83 43.04 20.58
N PRO A 552 -7.40 41.89 20.18
CA PRO A 552 -6.79 40.58 20.40
C PRO A 552 -5.49 40.44 19.61
N VAL A 553 -4.43 39.97 20.26
CA VAL A 553 -3.09 39.82 19.67
C VAL A 553 -2.46 38.46 19.98
N ALA A 554 -1.63 38.00 19.06
CA ALA A 554 -0.70 36.90 19.22
C ALA A 554 0.70 37.47 19.55
N VAL A 555 1.29 37.01 20.65
CA VAL A 555 2.66 37.33 21.05
C VAL A 555 3.55 36.12 20.76
N LEU A 556 4.50 36.29 19.86
CA LEU A 556 5.44 35.26 19.42
C LEU A 556 6.81 35.56 20.01
N THR A 557 7.34 34.62 20.79
CA THR A 557 8.67 34.75 21.39
C THR A 557 9.71 34.22 20.42
N VAL A 558 10.71 35.03 20.10
CA VAL A 558 11.67 34.82 19.01
C VAL A 558 13.10 35.15 19.48
N PRO A 559 14.15 34.69 18.76
CA PRO A 559 15.53 34.95 19.15
C PRO A 559 15.84 36.45 19.21
N ALA A 560 16.70 36.84 20.15
CA ALA A 560 17.18 38.21 20.25
C ALA A 560 17.86 38.66 18.94
N GLY A 561 17.57 39.89 18.48
CA GLY A 561 18.08 40.41 17.21
C GLY A 561 17.21 40.09 15.98
N THR A 562 16.08 39.39 16.17
CA THR A 562 15.06 39.23 15.12
C THR A 562 14.60 40.62 14.63
N PRO A 563 14.64 40.91 13.31
CA PRO A 563 14.18 42.18 12.77
C PRO A 563 12.73 42.49 13.15
N GLY A 564 12.49 43.70 13.69
CA GLY A 564 11.16 44.14 14.12
C GLY A 564 10.69 43.58 15.46
N ALA A 565 11.45 42.69 16.10
CA ALA A 565 11.12 42.15 17.42
C ALA A 565 11.58 43.10 18.54
N ARG A 566 10.76 43.21 19.59
CA ARG A 566 11.04 44.04 20.77
C ARG A 566 11.61 43.18 21.90
N PRO A 567 12.55 43.67 22.73
CA PRO A 567 13.12 42.89 23.82
C PRO A 567 12.06 42.38 24.81
N LEU A 568 12.15 41.11 25.20
CA LEU A 568 11.30 40.47 26.20
C LEU A 568 12.15 39.52 27.07
N GLY A 569 12.55 39.97 28.26
CA GLY A 569 13.13 39.09 29.28
C GLY A 569 14.38 38.29 28.88
N GLY A 570 15.23 38.82 27.99
CA GLY A 570 16.42 38.14 27.46
C GLY A 570 16.24 37.55 26.06
N GLU A 571 14.99 37.43 25.60
CA GLU A 571 14.62 37.12 24.22
C GLU A 571 14.02 38.36 23.54
N ALA A 572 13.37 38.17 22.39
CA ALA A 572 12.58 39.22 21.76
C ALA A 572 11.16 38.70 21.44
N ALA A 573 10.22 39.60 21.20
CA ALA A 573 8.86 39.23 20.84
C ALA A 573 8.32 40.04 19.65
N LEU A 574 7.51 39.38 18.84
CA LEU A 574 6.72 39.97 17.78
C LEU A 574 5.24 39.93 18.19
N VAL A 575 4.53 41.03 17.95
CA VAL A 575 3.10 41.15 18.25
C VAL A 575 2.33 41.25 16.94
N TYR A 576 1.41 40.31 16.73
CA TYR A 576 0.52 40.27 15.57
C TYR A 576 -0.94 40.34 16.00
N GLY A 577 -1.81 40.83 15.13
CA GLY A 577 -3.26 40.73 15.33
C GLY A 577 -3.67 39.27 15.39
N LEU A 578 -4.58 38.92 16.30
CA LEU A 578 -4.98 37.52 16.41
C LEU A 578 -5.81 37.09 15.19
N HIS A 579 -6.70 37.95 14.69
CA HIS A 579 -7.61 37.64 13.59
C HIS A 579 -7.14 38.13 12.21
N SER A 580 -6.01 38.84 12.16
CA SER A 580 -5.39 39.30 10.92
C SER A 580 -3.87 39.32 11.10
N PRO A 581 -3.08 39.04 10.05
CA PRO A 581 -1.61 39.04 10.13
C PRO A 581 -1.02 40.46 10.18
N THR A 582 -1.69 41.39 10.88
CA THR A 582 -1.24 42.77 11.08
C THR A 582 -0.15 42.78 12.12
N TRP A 583 1.05 43.23 11.76
CA TRP A 583 2.14 43.45 12.71
C TRP A 583 1.91 44.72 13.53
N TYR A 584 2.14 44.67 14.84
CA TYR A 584 2.09 45.80 15.76
C TYR A 584 3.47 46.09 16.32
N ASP A 585 3.98 47.30 16.08
CA ASP A 585 5.20 47.79 16.72
C ASP A 585 4.88 48.36 18.11
N VAL A 586 4.66 47.46 19.07
CA VAL A 586 4.28 47.78 20.45
C VAL A 586 5.20 47.06 21.43
N ASP A 587 5.38 47.64 22.61
CA ASP A 587 6.09 46.98 23.71
C ASP A 587 5.29 45.72 24.14
N PRO A 588 5.89 44.52 24.12
CA PRO A 588 5.24 43.29 24.59
C PRO A 588 4.73 43.40 26.04
N ALA A 589 5.32 44.26 26.87
CA ALA A 589 4.86 44.53 28.24
C ALA A 589 3.50 45.25 28.29
N ALA A 590 3.08 45.90 27.21
CA ALA A 590 1.77 46.54 27.08
C ALA A 590 0.64 45.55 26.71
N VAL A 591 0.98 44.29 26.40
CA VAL A 591 0.00 43.25 26.10
C VAL A 591 -0.53 42.65 27.40
N GLU A 592 -1.82 42.79 27.64
CA GLU A 592 -2.50 42.18 28.79
C GLU A 592 -2.77 40.70 28.50
N ARG A 593 -2.34 39.81 29.41
CA ARG A 593 -2.61 38.38 29.30
C ARG A 593 -4.00 38.04 29.89
N PRO A 594 -4.72 37.06 29.33
CA PRO A 594 -5.97 36.60 29.90
C PRO A 594 -5.76 36.10 31.34
N THR A 595 -6.58 36.57 32.28
CA THR A 595 -6.57 36.10 33.67
C THR A 595 -7.01 34.63 33.75
N GLU A 596 -6.63 33.93 34.83
CA GLU A 596 -7.10 32.55 35.05
C GLU A 596 -8.62 32.46 35.14
N GLU A 597 -9.28 33.45 35.74
CA GLU A 597 -10.75 33.56 35.77
C GLU A 597 -11.34 33.68 34.37
N ALA A 598 -10.75 34.51 33.49
CA ALA A 598 -11.19 34.64 32.11
C ALA A 598 -10.97 33.33 31.32
N ARG A 599 -9.86 32.62 31.54
CA ARG A 599 -9.61 31.28 30.97
C ARG A 599 -10.58 30.23 31.49
N ALA A 600 -10.98 30.31 32.76
CA ALA A 600 -11.95 29.40 33.37
C ALA A 600 -13.37 29.65 32.85
N ALA A 601 -13.72 30.90 32.55
CA ALA A 601 -15.00 31.29 31.96
C ALA A 601 -15.10 31.04 30.45
N ALA A 602 -13.97 30.79 29.77
CA ALA A 602 -13.96 30.54 28.33
C ALA A 602 -14.77 29.29 27.94
N PRO A 603 -15.51 29.33 26.82
CA PRO A 603 -16.37 28.24 26.37
C PRO A 603 -15.60 26.99 25.93
N CYS A 604 -14.32 27.16 25.57
CA CYS A 604 -13.43 26.09 25.16
C CYS A 604 -12.20 26.01 26.06
N VAL A 605 -11.65 24.81 26.21
CA VAL A 605 -10.40 24.54 26.91
C VAL A 605 -9.41 23.86 25.97
N LEU A 606 -8.14 24.25 26.08
CA LEU A 606 -7.03 23.64 25.37
C LEU A 606 -6.38 22.56 26.26
N GLU A 607 -6.36 21.33 25.78
CA GLU A 607 -5.60 20.24 26.35
C GLU A 607 -4.38 19.98 25.46
N ARG A 608 -3.19 19.87 26.05
CA ARG A 608 -1.93 19.63 25.34
C ARG A 608 -1.34 18.30 25.82
N ASP A 609 -1.20 17.39 24.88
CA ASP A 609 -0.40 16.17 25.05
C ASP A 609 0.99 16.39 24.41
N ALA A 610 1.87 15.39 24.44
CA ALA A 610 3.23 15.50 23.91
C ALA A 610 3.29 15.84 22.41
N ASP A 611 2.35 15.33 21.61
CA ASP A 611 2.35 15.41 20.15
C ASP A 611 1.07 16.00 19.54
N ARG A 612 0.09 16.38 20.36
CA ARG A 612 -1.25 16.79 19.89
C ARG A 612 -1.85 17.88 20.77
N LEU A 613 -2.72 18.66 20.15
CA LEU A 613 -3.56 19.68 20.79
C LEU A 613 -5.01 19.28 20.64
N ARG A 614 -5.77 19.30 21.73
CA ARG A 614 -7.22 19.06 21.73
C ARG A 614 -7.92 20.31 22.23
N VAL A 615 -8.93 20.75 21.51
CA VAL A 615 -9.84 21.82 21.95
C VAL A 615 -11.17 21.17 22.30
N ARG A 616 -11.61 21.36 23.55
CA ARG A 616 -12.88 20.82 24.04
C ARG A 616 -13.84 21.93 24.44
N GLU A 617 -15.10 21.73 24.12
CA GLU A 617 -16.19 22.55 24.64
C GLU A 617 -16.38 22.26 26.13
N ARG A 618 -16.30 23.28 26.98
CA ARG A 618 -16.44 23.12 28.42
C ARG A 618 -17.86 22.71 28.83
N ALA A 619 -18.87 23.23 28.13
CA ALA A 619 -20.28 22.97 28.44
C ALA A 619 -20.71 21.51 28.17
N THR A 620 -20.20 20.91 27.09
CA THR A 620 -20.62 19.58 26.63
C THR A 620 -19.55 18.51 26.88
N GLY A 621 -18.31 18.92 27.16
CA GLY A 621 -17.14 18.03 27.22
C GLY A 621 -16.70 17.49 25.86
N ARG A 622 -17.36 17.89 24.77
CA ARG A 622 -17.12 17.37 23.41
C ARG A 622 -15.83 17.94 22.83
N VAL A 623 -15.08 17.10 22.12
CA VAL A 623 -13.88 17.54 21.37
C VAL A 623 -14.33 18.32 20.13
N ALA A 624 -14.02 19.61 20.09
CA ALA A 624 -14.30 20.50 18.97
C ALA A 624 -13.25 20.36 17.87
N ALA A 625 -11.98 20.19 18.25
CA ALA A 625 -10.87 20.01 17.30
C ALA A 625 -9.75 19.17 17.92
N VAL A 626 -9.09 18.36 17.07
CA VAL A 626 -7.82 17.70 17.38
C VAL A 626 -6.83 18.10 16.31
N LEU A 627 -5.71 18.70 16.72
CA LEU A 627 -4.62 19.06 15.83
C LEU A 627 -3.37 18.26 16.21
N VAL A 628 -2.80 17.61 15.20
CA VAL A 628 -1.48 16.99 15.28
C VAL A 628 -0.62 17.69 14.23
N PRO A 629 0.39 18.48 14.61
CA PRO A 629 1.22 19.17 13.65
C PRO A 629 2.18 18.22 12.94
N ASP A 630 2.59 18.61 11.73
CA ASP A 630 3.60 17.93 10.92
C ASP A 630 5.05 18.22 11.39
N SER A 631 5.20 19.12 12.35
CA SER A 631 6.47 19.57 12.94
C SER A 631 6.35 19.76 14.45
N PRO A 632 7.46 19.68 15.21
CA PRO A 632 7.42 19.77 16.68
C PRO A 632 6.75 21.05 17.18
N LEU A 633 5.90 20.92 18.21
CA LEU A 633 5.22 22.02 18.88
C LEU A 633 6.20 22.82 19.75
N THR A 634 6.29 24.13 19.51
CA THR A 634 7.06 25.05 20.36
C THR A 634 6.15 25.83 21.31
N GLY A 635 4.94 26.19 20.88
CA GLY A 635 3.95 26.87 21.72
C GLY A 635 2.52 26.69 21.23
N ALA A 636 1.56 26.82 22.13
CA ALA A 636 0.15 26.90 21.77
C ALA A 636 -0.63 27.63 22.87
N ASP A 637 -1.61 28.45 22.48
CA ASP A 637 -2.50 29.11 23.41
C ASP A 637 -3.88 29.34 22.77
N LEU A 638 -4.92 29.43 23.59
CA LEU A 638 -6.32 29.51 23.14
C LEU A 638 -6.97 30.80 23.65
N ALA A 639 -7.50 31.60 22.74
CA ALA A 639 -8.28 32.78 23.07
C ALA A 639 -9.72 32.43 23.48
N ALA A 640 -10.34 33.34 24.24
CA ALA A 640 -11.68 33.14 24.79
C ALA A 640 -12.77 33.00 23.73
N ASP A 641 -12.54 33.52 22.53
CA ASP A 641 -13.44 33.41 21.38
C ASP A 641 -13.30 32.09 20.60
N GLY A 642 -12.43 31.17 21.06
CA GLY A 642 -12.16 29.91 20.39
C GLY A 642 -11.08 29.99 19.31
N THR A 643 -10.31 31.08 19.25
CA THR A 643 -9.18 31.20 18.32
C THR A 643 -7.91 30.55 18.91
N LEU A 644 -7.40 29.51 18.24
CA LEU A 644 -6.22 28.74 18.64
C LEU A 644 -4.97 29.28 17.95
N LEU A 645 -3.98 29.74 18.73
CA LEU A 645 -2.66 30.09 18.26
C LEU A 645 -1.73 28.87 18.41
N VAL A 646 -1.05 28.48 17.33
CA VAL A 646 -0.14 27.34 17.31
C VAL A 646 1.21 27.79 16.76
N ALA A 647 2.28 27.50 17.48
CA ALA A 647 3.66 27.68 17.04
C ALA A 647 4.37 26.32 16.96
N THR A 648 5.10 26.16 15.87
CA THR A 648 5.87 24.97 15.52
C THR A 648 7.27 25.37 15.12
N ALA A 649 8.15 24.39 14.89
CA ALA A 649 9.48 24.65 14.35
C ALA A 649 9.49 25.41 13.01
N ARG A 650 8.39 25.36 12.22
CA ARG A 650 8.25 26.11 10.95
C ARG A 650 7.82 27.56 11.14
N GLY A 651 7.05 27.84 12.18
CA GLY A 651 6.41 29.15 12.34
C GLY A 651 5.14 29.10 13.15
N ALA A 652 4.32 30.13 13.00
CA ALA A 652 3.08 30.30 13.75
C ALA A 652 1.87 30.35 12.83
N LYS A 653 0.74 29.85 13.32
CA LYS A 653 -0.55 29.94 12.63
C LYS A 653 -1.67 30.14 13.63
N VAL A 654 -2.74 30.76 13.14
CA VAL A 654 -3.96 30.95 13.90
C VAL A 654 -5.09 30.18 13.26
N LEU A 655 -5.75 29.34 14.06
CA LEU A 655 -6.88 28.52 13.67
C LEU A 655 -8.13 29.01 14.39
N GLN A 656 -9.15 29.40 13.63
CA GLN A 656 -10.46 29.71 14.19
C GLN A 656 -11.24 28.41 14.34
N ILE A 657 -11.41 27.95 15.59
CA ILE A 657 -12.11 26.68 15.88
C ILE A 657 -13.60 26.86 15.59
N ARG A 658 -14.18 25.89 14.87
CA ARG A 658 -15.61 25.83 14.59
C ARG A 658 -16.21 24.69 15.40
N PRO A 659 -17.03 24.96 16.42
CA PRO A 659 -17.70 23.90 17.15
C PRO A 659 -18.56 23.10 16.18
N PRO A 660 -18.51 21.76 16.20
CA PRO A 660 -19.23 20.95 15.22
C PRO A 660 -20.74 21.22 15.31
N ALA A 661 -21.41 21.36 14.16
CA ALA A 661 -22.84 21.66 14.11
C ALA A 661 -23.66 20.67 14.97
N PRO A 662 -24.73 21.12 15.64
CA PRO A 662 -25.63 20.19 16.33
C PRO A 662 -26.22 19.22 15.29
N PRO A 663 -26.37 17.93 15.63
CA PRO A 663 -26.98 16.98 14.72
C PRO A 663 -28.37 17.49 14.31
N LEU A 664 -28.66 17.47 13.01
CA LEU A 664 -29.99 17.80 12.52
C LEU A 664 -31.02 16.90 13.23
N PRO A 665 -32.15 17.44 13.70
CA PRO A 665 -33.19 16.61 14.28
C PRO A 665 -33.60 15.57 13.23
N HIS A 666 -33.51 14.29 13.59
CA HIS A 666 -34.02 13.19 12.78
C HIS A 666 -35.41 13.58 12.27
N GLN A 667 -35.57 13.72 10.95
CA GLN A 667 -36.90 13.67 10.36
C GLN A 667 -37.46 12.32 10.75
N ALA A 668 -38.44 12.34 11.65
CA ALA A 668 -39.20 11.17 12.04
C ALA A 668 -39.69 10.48 10.76
N GLY A 669 -39.11 9.31 10.50
CA GLY A 669 -39.51 8.45 9.41
C GLY A 669 -41.01 8.17 9.52
N HIS A 670 -41.68 8.33 8.40
CA HIS A 670 -43.03 7.85 8.14
C HIS A 670 -43.17 6.40 8.64
N PRO A 671 -44.25 6.03 9.34
CA PRO A 671 -44.41 4.67 9.85
C PRO A 671 -44.48 3.70 8.68
N ALA A 672 -43.57 2.74 8.67
CA ALA A 672 -43.62 1.59 7.77
C ALA A 672 -44.87 0.76 8.13
N ASP A 673 -45.65 0.47 7.09
CA ASP A 673 -46.82 -0.41 7.11
C ASP A 673 -46.36 -1.84 7.46
N ASP A 674 -46.63 -2.23 8.70
CA ASP A 674 -46.36 -3.56 9.23
C ASP A 674 -47.50 -4.49 8.76
N ARG A 675 -47.30 -5.12 7.59
CA ARG A 675 -48.09 -6.27 7.17
C ARG A 675 -47.20 -7.50 7.07
N ALA A 676 -47.33 -8.32 8.11
CA ALA A 676 -47.00 -9.72 8.10
C ALA A 676 -47.68 -10.43 6.91
N ASP A 677 -46.91 -11.23 6.18
CA ASP A 677 -47.44 -12.46 5.59
C ASP A 677 -46.34 -13.54 5.57
N ASP A 678 -46.66 -14.61 6.30
CA ASP A 678 -46.19 -15.99 6.22
C ASP A 678 -45.45 -16.39 4.93
N ARG A 679 -44.29 -17.05 5.08
CA ARG A 679 -44.13 -18.49 4.76
C ARG A 679 -42.71 -19.01 4.98
N ASP A 680 -42.64 -19.97 5.88
CA ASP A 680 -41.60 -20.98 6.06
C ASP A 680 -41.87 -22.16 5.11
N ASP A 681 -40.88 -22.59 4.29
CA ASP A 681 -40.56 -24.01 3.97
C ASP A 681 -39.43 -24.15 2.91
N ARG A 682 -38.21 -24.48 3.40
CA ARG A 682 -37.17 -25.43 2.87
C ARG A 682 -36.55 -25.32 1.44
N PRO A 683 -35.42 -26.04 1.14
CA PRO A 683 -34.27 -26.42 1.99
C PRO A 683 -32.89 -26.17 1.32
N ALA A 684 -31.84 -26.44 2.10
CA ALA A 684 -30.42 -26.41 1.78
C ALA A 684 -29.96 -27.24 0.57
N GLY A 685 -28.88 -26.78 -0.07
CA GLY A 685 -27.87 -27.65 -0.71
C GLY A 685 -27.33 -27.16 -2.06
N ARG A 686 -26.07 -26.68 -2.09
CA ARG A 686 -24.95 -27.35 -2.77
C ARG A 686 -23.67 -26.51 -2.76
N SER A 687 -22.63 -27.14 -2.21
CA SER A 687 -21.23 -26.78 -2.30
C SER A 687 -20.71 -26.78 -3.74
N VAL A 688 -19.76 -25.89 -4.04
CA VAL A 688 -18.95 -25.88 -5.27
C VAL A 688 -17.52 -26.26 -4.86
N PRO A 689 -16.87 -27.25 -5.51
CA PRO A 689 -15.54 -27.71 -5.12
C PRO A 689 -14.43 -26.86 -5.77
N HIS A 690 -13.33 -26.76 -5.02
CA HIS A 690 -12.01 -26.28 -5.42
C HIS A 690 -11.28 -27.25 -6.34
#